data_AF-A0A0S8EJ70-F1
#
_entry.id   AF-A0A0S8EJ70-F1
#
_cell.length_a   1.000
_cell.length_b   1.000
_cell.length_c   1.000
_cell.angle_alpha   90.00
_cell.angle_beta   90.00
_cell.angle_gamma   90.00
#
_symmetry.space_group_name_H-M   'P 1'
#
loop_
_entity.id
_entity.type
_entity.pdbx_description
1 polymer ?
#
loop_
_entity_poly.entity_id
_entity_poly.type
_entity_poly.pdbx_seq_one_letter_code
_entity_poly.pdbx_strand_id
1 'polypeptide(L)'
;MALALSIVGILLIIIFTPDTPYSGRTTEKIEVAPAATVAPTFRDRTLAAGLVFSHLQGDEKLTGLNEVIGPGACVLDYDNDGWMDLYLVNGSGQTRFYGSQYWWHLPSGHRLYRNTGSGRFVDVTKKAGLERKSWGMGCAAGDLDNDGNTDLVVTNYGENILYRNNGDGTFRDSTVAAGLTGNEWSTSAALADYDGDGRLDIYVVNYLKYKKGAQTYEGGSQFRGDTSVHFDPSLYEGEANRLYRNLGNFKFRNVTDDTGVADASGRGLAATWIDVNRDQRPDLLVTNDKGFPNSIFINEGGRFSEQGEPYRLNDATGSRAISIADINHDNTAELFIGTAAGRPLAVFQRDKNGKAYKDQGRSLGIATEVSAQTDSWSVLASDINNDGWADVASFAGRAATDPDSVKLTLGQPNQVWLNRSGSSFGDVSLQSGAAFQDALSSRGAVAADFDNDGDLDFYVAQNNDLGQLLVNETARQHWVGFQLQGVQDNRTAIGATIEVETANGIQTRMVNPAGFLSSSDPRLVFGLGATGKLRKVSVRWPNGDSDTIEDVTPDRYHLVVQGRSTALPSAMATHAGARRELPRLAIGADNAANRAQYTAWLGYHPTAETPALLYEALSDTDSGVRLAAIQGAGKLQSTTSLALLTDALEDPDPELRLKAIDALEKLESELSARWLLRGLRDESARVRQRSARMFEHFFREEEAMVYRKYLAVPALIEMLDDPELPVRVAAIRALGEAERYRAVKPLLALMANSNGQIRAEAARALGLIREREVIDTLLTHINNTKESPNVRAHCLIALKRLGYAGVPTLINQLAANTANNGAIENDLLTIQAILADETDGIVIGRSTLSRRLLDITRSFNVARVDKGIALAALGALGATREPKAASTVRALAQHSDASVRAKAIEIVALLDKGMFKNMAGTALRDPSLEVRVATLQSAAHSGHTFPANALKAPL
;
A
#
# COMPACT_ATOMS: atom_id res chain seq x y z
N MET A 1 -78.34 -33.22 21.22
CA MET A 1 -78.58 -34.06 20.02
C MET A 1 -79.12 -33.14 18.94
N ALA A 2 -78.37 -32.93 17.85
CA ALA A 2 -78.70 -32.26 16.57
C ALA A 2 -79.17 -30.79 16.60
N LEU A 3 -78.91 -29.90 15.63
CA LEU A 3 -77.88 -29.70 14.60
C LEU A 3 -78.13 -28.28 14.05
N ALA A 4 -77.07 -27.55 13.69
CA ALA A 4 -76.99 -26.38 12.80
C ALA A 4 -77.78 -25.09 13.11
N LEU A 5 -77.03 -24.01 13.40
CA LEU A 5 -77.43 -22.62 13.13
C LEU A 5 -76.18 -21.77 12.84
N SER A 6 -76.24 -21.09 11.71
CA SER A 6 -75.30 -20.12 11.17
C SER A 6 -75.22 -18.85 12.05
N ILE A 7 -74.08 -18.14 12.03
CA ILE A 7 -73.91 -16.67 11.87
C ILE A 7 -72.61 -16.13 12.50
N VAL A 8 -71.80 -15.51 11.61
CA VAL A 8 -70.89 -14.35 11.76
C VAL A 8 -69.57 -14.47 12.54
N GLY A 9 -68.48 -14.24 11.78
CA GLY A 9 -67.19 -13.72 12.25
C GLY A 9 -66.52 -12.96 11.11
N ILE A 10 -66.36 -11.64 11.29
CA ILE A 10 -65.87 -10.63 10.34
C ILE A 10 -64.34 -10.68 10.22
N LEU A 11 -63.79 -10.58 9.00
CA LEU A 11 -62.46 -10.01 8.76
C LEU A 11 -62.44 -9.25 7.42
N LEU A 12 -62.15 -7.95 7.49
CA LEU A 12 -62.09 -7.01 6.37
C LEU A 12 -60.68 -6.97 5.78
N ILE A 13 -60.56 -7.30 4.49
CA ILE A 13 -59.44 -6.92 3.62
C ILE A 13 -60.01 -5.93 2.61
N ILE A 14 -59.51 -4.69 2.62
CA ILE A 14 -59.86 -3.65 1.64
C ILE A 14 -58.82 -3.72 0.52
N ILE A 15 -59.28 -4.12 -0.66
CA ILE A 15 -58.58 -3.97 -1.93
C ILE A 15 -59.04 -2.62 -2.51
N PHE A 16 -58.10 -1.70 -2.72
CA PHE A 16 -58.35 -0.45 -3.43
C PHE A 16 -58.34 -0.69 -4.96
N THR A 17 -59.33 -0.10 -5.62
CA THR A 17 -59.57 -0.05 -7.06
C THR A 17 -58.61 0.89 -7.79
N PRO A 18 -58.33 0.66 -9.09
CA PRO A 18 -57.64 1.64 -9.94
C PRO A 18 -58.65 2.55 -10.66
N ASP A 19 -58.54 3.86 -10.47
CA ASP A 19 -59.28 4.86 -11.26
C ASP A 19 -58.40 5.44 -12.39
N THR A 20 -59.00 5.40 -13.59
CA THR A 20 -58.79 6.05 -14.91
C THR A 20 -57.54 6.91 -15.25
N PRO A 21 -57.08 6.86 -16.53
CA PRO A 21 -55.93 7.64 -17.03
C PRO A 21 -56.32 9.05 -17.49
N TYR A 22 -55.53 10.05 -17.09
CA TYR A 22 -55.47 11.37 -17.74
C TYR A 22 -54.61 11.27 -19.01
N SER A 23 -55.16 11.66 -20.14
CA SER A 23 -54.43 11.86 -21.40
C SER A 23 -53.76 13.23 -21.38
N GLY A 24 -52.43 13.25 -21.54
CA GLY A 24 -51.67 14.50 -21.60
C GLY A 24 -50.22 14.28 -22.01
N ARG A 25 -49.94 14.48 -23.30
CA ARG A 25 -48.63 14.62 -23.98
C ARG A 25 -47.61 13.49 -23.75
N THR A 26 -47.50 12.65 -24.79
CA THR A 26 -46.36 11.77 -25.06
C THR A 26 -45.05 12.56 -25.09
N THR A 27 -44.32 12.57 -23.99
CA THR A 27 -42.86 12.51 -24.04
C THR A 27 -42.53 11.06 -24.36
N GLU A 28 -41.92 10.80 -25.52
CA GLU A 28 -41.23 9.53 -25.74
C GLU A 28 -40.23 9.36 -24.59
N LYS A 29 -40.57 8.51 -23.61
CA LYS A 29 -39.58 7.91 -22.73
C LYS A 29 -38.74 7.03 -23.63
N ILE A 30 -37.55 7.51 -23.98
CA ILE A 30 -36.48 6.61 -24.41
C ILE A 30 -36.21 5.73 -23.19
N GLU A 31 -36.70 4.48 -23.23
CA GLU A 31 -36.21 3.44 -22.33
C GLU A 31 -34.75 3.19 -22.69
N VAL A 32 -33.86 3.93 -22.05
CA VAL A 32 -32.45 3.57 -21.96
C VAL A 32 -32.41 2.43 -20.95
N ALA A 33 -32.17 1.21 -21.42
CA ALA A 33 -31.76 0.12 -20.53
C ALA A 33 -30.60 0.64 -19.67
N PRO A 34 -30.60 0.46 -18.33
CA PRO A 34 -29.48 0.92 -17.51
C PRO A 34 -28.22 0.27 -18.06
N ALA A 35 -27.31 1.10 -18.60
CA ALA A 35 -25.99 0.64 -18.95
C ALA A 35 -25.41 -0.01 -17.69
N ALA A 36 -24.87 -1.22 -17.83
CA ALA A 36 -24.16 -1.85 -16.72
C ALA A 36 -23.06 -0.88 -16.28
N THR A 37 -23.19 -0.33 -15.07
CA THR A 37 -22.25 0.66 -14.56
C THR A 37 -20.87 -0.02 -14.41
N VAL A 38 -19.89 0.52 -15.12
CA VAL A 38 -18.54 -0.05 -15.18
C VAL A 38 -17.81 0.39 -13.92
N ALA A 39 -17.28 -0.58 -13.17
CA ALA A 39 -16.44 -0.28 -12.03
C ALA A 39 -15.17 0.44 -12.50
N PRO A 40 -14.77 1.54 -11.85
CA PRO A 40 -13.59 2.27 -12.29
C PRO A 40 -12.34 1.42 -12.03
N THR A 41 -11.36 1.49 -12.92
CA THR A 41 -10.10 0.73 -12.81
C THR A 41 -8.94 1.70 -12.70
N PHE A 42 -8.20 1.65 -11.59
CA PHE A 42 -7.03 2.51 -11.39
C PHE A 42 -5.72 1.74 -11.50
N ARG A 43 -4.72 2.38 -12.09
CA ARG A 43 -3.36 1.87 -12.15
C ARG A 43 -2.38 2.82 -11.47
N ASP A 44 -1.53 2.29 -10.59
CA ASP A 44 -0.46 3.07 -9.95
C ASP A 44 0.64 3.35 -10.98
N ARG A 45 0.74 4.60 -11.45
CA ARG A 45 1.73 5.07 -12.41
C ARG A 45 2.83 5.92 -11.77
N THR A 46 2.90 5.98 -10.44
CA THR A 46 3.79 6.90 -9.69
C THR A 46 5.22 6.91 -10.20
N LEU A 47 5.85 5.73 -10.22
CA LEU A 47 7.26 5.62 -10.61
C LEU A 47 7.44 5.79 -12.13
N ALA A 48 6.48 5.30 -12.94
CA ALA A 48 6.51 5.44 -14.40
C ALA A 48 6.38 6.90 -14.85
N ALA A 49 5.56 7.67 -14.13
CA ALA A 49 5.37 9.10 -14.32
C ALA A 49 6.57 9.93 -13.83
N GLY A 50 7.51 9.35 -13.08
CA GLY A 50 8.70 10.05 -12.58
C GLY A 50 8.52 10.72 -11.22
N LEU A 51 7.43 10.42 -10.51
CA LEU A 51 7.15 10.93 -9.16
C LEU A 51 7.91 10.10 -8.11
N VAL A 52 9.23 10.28 -8.02
CA VAL A 52 10.07 9.59 -7.04
C VAL A 52 10.26 10.46 -5.80
N PHE A 53 9.24 10.52 -4.96
CA PHE A 53 9.23 11.30 -3.72
C PHE A 53 8.53 10.56 -2.58
N SER A 54 9.25 10.35 -1.47
CA SER A 54 8.67 9.83 -0.24
C SER A 54 8.48 10.96 0.76
N HIS A 55 7.28 11.06 1.32
CA HIS A 55 7.06 11.89 2.49
C HIS A 55 7.83 11.35 3.68
N LEU A 56 8.37 12.23 4.54
CA LEU A 56 9.16 11.85 5.70
C LEU A 56 8.91 12.74 6.92
N GLN A 57 8.54 12.09 8.01
CA GLN A 57 8.30 12.67 9.33
C GLN A 57 9.07 11.87 10.38
N GLY A 58 9.97 12.56 11.09
CA GLY A 58 10.84 11.96 12.10
C GLY A 58 12.09 11.28 11.50
N ASP A 59 13.11 11.08 12.34
CA ASP A 59 14.43 10.59 11.89
C ASP A 59 14.62 9.07 12.11
N GLU A 60 14.30 8.56 13.31
CA GLU A 60 14.59 7.17 13.70
C GLU A 60 13.35 6.29 13.94
N LYS A 61 12.32 6.84 14.59
CA LYS A 61 11.04 6.17 14.87
C LYS A 61 9.94 7.20 15.08
N LEU A 62 8.70 6.77 14.84
CA LEU A 62 7.51 7.54 15.16
C LEU A 62 7.26 7.56 16.67
N THR A 63 6.92 8.72 17.20
CA THR A 63 6.86 8.99 18.65
C THR A 63 5.72 9.90 19.08
N GLY A 64 4.97 10.50 18.15
CA GLY A 64 3.84 11.35 18.50
C GLY A 64 2.95 11.74 17.33
N LEU A 65 1.82 12.38 17.65
CA LEU A 65 0.80 12.84 16.69
C LEU A 65 1.40 13.67 15.54
N ASN A 66 2.33 14.57 15.85
CA ASN A 66 2.98 15.45 14.87
C ASN A 66 3.74 14.70 13.77
N GLU A 67 4.02 13.41 13.94
CA GLU A 67 4.73 12.56 12.99
C GLU A 67 3.79 11.63 12.19
N VAL A 68 2.47 11.65 12.45
CA VAL A 68 1.50 10.71 11.86
C VAL A 68 0.29 11.36 11.19
N ILE A 69 0.10 12.67 11.26
CA ILE A 69 -1.07 13.35 10.66
C ILE A 69 -0.85 13.68 9.18
N GLY A 70 0.31 14.24 8.81
CA GLY A 70 0.61 14.62 7.43
C GLY A 70 1.01 13.43 6.55
N PRO A 71 1.10 13.59 5.22
CA PRO A 71 1.00 14.84 4.44
C PRO A 71 -0.26 15.02 3.58
N GLY A 72 -0.38 16.18 2.93
CA GLY A 72 -1.27 16.43 1.80
C GLY A 72 -0.56 16.86 0.50
N ALA A 73 -1.35 17.24 -0.50
CA ALA A 73 -0.89 17.60 -1.86
C ALA A 73 -1.81 18.67 -2.49
N CYS A 74 -1.28 19.47 -3.41
CA CYS A 74 -2.04 20.47 -4.16
C CYS A 74 -1.85 20.33 -5.65
N VAL A 75 -2.95 20.47 -6.37
CA VAL A 75 -3.00 20.54 -7.82
C VAL A 75 -3.10 22.01 -8.23
N LEU A 76 -2.27 22.41 -9.20
CA LEU A 76 -2.26 23.76 -9.76
C LEU A 76 -1.62 23.72 -11.14
N ASP A 77 -2.02 24.60 -12.04
CA ASP A 77 -1.25 24.93 -13.24
C ASP A 77 -0.32 26.10 -12.86
N TYR A 78 0.95 25.81 -12.50
CA TYR A 78 1.83 26.84 -11.91
C TYR A 78 2.44 27.77 -12.97
N ASP A 79 2.52 27.32 -14.23
CA ASP A 79 3.10 28.07 -15.35
C ASP A 79 2.10 28.40 -16.48
N ASN A 80 0.81 28.17 -16.24
CA ASN A 80 -0.31 28.47 -17.13
C ASN A 80 -0.17 27.78 -18.51
N ASP A 81 0.33 26.55 -18.54
CA ASP A 81 0.51 25.77 -19.77
C ASP A 81 -0.66 24.82 -20.09
N GLY A 82 -1.66 24.77 -19.21
CA GLY A 82 -2.87 23.96 -19.35
C GLY A 82 -2.72 22.53 -18.82
N TRP A 83 -1.56 22.14 -18.28
CA TRP A 83 -1.36 20.85 -17.64
C TRP A 83 -1.34 21.02 -16.12
N MET A 84 -2.15 20.23 -15.43
CA MET A 84 -2.16 20.29 -13.98
C MET A 84 -0.87 19.72 -13.40
N ASP A 85 -0.18 20.54 -12.61
CA ASP A 85 1.04 20.23 -11.89
C ASP A 85 0.73 19.81 -10.45
N LEU A 86 1.75 19.31 -9.75
CA LEU A 86 1.57 18.69 -8.45
C LEU A 86 2.58 19.22 -7.44
N TYR A 87 2.08 19.88 -6.39
CA TYR A 87 2.86 20.29 -5.22
C TYR A 87 2.66 19.31 -4.06
N LEU A 88 3.75 18.75 -3.56
CA LEU A 88 3.78 17.71 -2.53
C LEU A 88 4.37 18.27 -1.24
N VAL A 89 3.59 18.18 -0.16
CA VAL A 89 4.01 18.64 1.15
C VAL A 89 4.89 17.59 1.80
N ASN A 90 6.07 17.99 2.32
CA ASN A 90 6.94 17.12 3.09
C ASN A 90 7.02 17.52 4.56
N GLY A 91 7.45 16.58 5.39
CA GLY A 91 7.78 16.80 6.79
C GLY A 91 9.23 17.20 7.03
N SER A 92 9.61 17.23 8.31
CA SER A 92 10.92 17.66 8.81
C SER A 92 11.98 16.54 8.87
N GLY A 93 11.60 15.29 8.56
CA GLY A 93 12.44 14.11 8.76
C GLY A 93 13.57 13.96 7.74
N GLN A 94 14.66 13.29 8.14
CA GLN A 94 15.72 12.85 7.21
C GLN A 94 15.56 11.37 6.86
N THR A 95 15.57 10.99 5.58
CA THR A 95 15.89 9.61 5.21
C THR A 95 17.38 9.44 4.98
N ARG A 96 17.93 8.43 5.64
CA ARG A 96 18.94 7.61 5.01
C ARG A 96 18.22 6.49 4.27
N PHE A 97 18.29 6.49 2.94
CA PHE A 97 18.03 5.29 2.16
C PHE A 97 19.23 4.36 2.38
N TYR A 98 18.99 3.17 2.95
CA TYR A 98 20.02 2.17 3.18
C TYR A 98 20.19 1.27 1.94
N GLY A 99 21.38 0.69 1.77
CA GLY A 99 21.82 0.00 0.55
C GLY A 99 23.08 0.64 -0.04
N SER A 100 23.99 -0.18 -0.57
CA SER A 100 25.34 0.23 -1.02
C SER A 100 25.38 1.39 -2.04
N GLN A 101 24.27 1.67 -2.71
CA GLN A 101 24.14 2.69 -3.76
C GLN A 101 23.52 4.03 -3.30
N TYR A 102 22.99 4.14 -2.08
CA TYR A 102 22.09 5.25 -1.69
C TYR A 102 22.58 6.11 -0.50
N TRP A 103 23.87 6.02 -0.15
CA TRP A 103 24.48 6.61 1.07
C TRP A 103 24.49 8.16 1.18
N TRP A 104 23.91 8.92 0.24
CA TRP A 104 24.11 10.39 0.15
C TRP A 104 22.84 11.26 -0.03
N HIS A 105 21.63 10.74 0.17
CA HIS A 105 20.42 11.58 0.02
C HIS A 105 20.19 12.49 1.23
N LEU A 106 20.19 13.80 0.98
CA LEU A 106 19.92 14.87 1.95
C LEU A 106 18.40 15.04 2.17
N PRO A 107 17.97 15.56 3.33
CA PRO A 107 16.55 15.78 3.65
C PRO A 107 15.85 16.61 2.57
N SER A 108 14.76 16.07 2.04
CA SER A 108 13.91 16.72 1.04
C SER A 108 12.94 17.68 1.72
N GLY A 109 12.91 18.95 1.31
CA GLY A 109 11.77 19.81 1.60
C GLY A 109 10.54 19.36 0.79
N HIS A 110 9.58 20.27 0.62
CA HIS A 110 8.47 20.07 -0.31
C HIS A 110 8.96 19.80 -1.74
N ARG A 111 8.04 19.37 -2.63
CA ARG A 111 8.32 19.18 -4.05
C ARG A 111 7.28 19.83 -4.93
N LEU A 112 7.72 20.50 -5.99
CA LEU A 112 6.87 20.88 -7.11
C LEU A 112 7.26 20.03 -8.33
N TYR A 113 6.29 19.29 -8.84
CA TYR A 113 6.42 18.46 -10.03
C TYR A 113 5.62 19.08 -11.17
N ARG A 114 6.33 19.49 -12.22
CA ARG A 114 5.73 19.97 -13.46
C ARG A 114 5.26 18.81 -14.31
N ASN A 115 4.01 18.82 -14.73
CA ASN A 115 3.46 17.90 -15.71
C ASN A 115 3.93 18.29 -17.12
N THR A 116 4.45 17.33 -17.89
CA THR A 116 4.96 17.60 -19.25
C THR A 116 3.92 17.36 -20.33
N GLY A 117 2.68 17.03 -19.98
CA GLY A 117 1.60 16.68 -20.92
C GLY A 117 1.81 15.36 -21.65
N SER A 118 2.71 14.51 -21.15
CA SER A 118 3.03 13.22 -21.76
C SER A 118 2.92 12.06 -20.77
N GLY A 119 2.10 12.22 -19.72
CA GLY A 119 2.03 11.29 -18.60
C GLY A 119 3.31 11.24 -17.75
N ARG A 120 4.11 12.31 -17.76
CA ARG A 120 5.37 12.42 -16.98
C ARG A 120 5.42 13.72 -16.21
N PHE A 121 6.09 13.65 -15.08
CA PHE A 121 6.38 14.76 -14.20
C PHE A 121 7.89 14.97 -14.08
N VAL A 122 8.27 16.25 -13.94
CA VAL A 122 9.66 16.68 -13.72
C VAL A 122 9.71 17.50 -12.45
N ASP A 123 10.61 17.15 -11.53
CA ASP A 123 10.87 17.95 -10.34
C ASP A 123 11.48 19.31 -10.74
N VAL A 124 10.70 20.38 -10.51
CA VAL A 124 11.10 21.77 -10.77
C VAL A 124 11.30 22.55 -9.48
N THR A 125 11.26 21.90 -8.31
CA THR A 125 11.27 22.53 -6.98
C THR A 125 12.35 23.61 -6.84
N LYS A 126 13.59 23.28 -7.22
CA LYS A 126 14.73 24.20 -7.16
C LYS A 126 14.61 25.36 -8.14
N LYS A 127 14.15 25.08 -9.36
CA LYS A 127 13.94 26.10 -10.40
C LYS A 127 12.85 27.08 -9.98
N ALA A 128 11.80 26.57 -9.34
CA ALA A 128 10.65 27.33 -8.88
C ALA A 128 10.88 28.07 -7.56
N GLY A 129 12.00 27.82 -6.85
CA GLY A 129 12.31 28.48 -5.58
C GLY A 129 11.59 27.91 -4.35
N LEU A 130 11.07 26.68 -4.43
CA LEU A 130 10.24 26.03 -3.38
C LEU A 130 11.03 25.04 -2.51
N GLU A 131 12.30 25.32 -2.23
CA GLU A 131 13.19 24.42 -1.48
C GLU A 131 13.08 24.57 0.05
N ARG A 132 12.22 25.46 0.55
CA ARG A 132 12.07 25.70 2.00
C ARG A 132 11.71 24.39 2.70
N LYS A 133 12.43 24.12 3.78
CA LYS A 133 12.17 22.98 4.66
C LYS A 133 11.30 23.46 5.82
N SER A 134 10.27 22.71 6.12
CA SER A 134 9.40 22.92 7.26
C SER A 134 8.76 21.61 7.67
N TRP A 135 8.01 21.65 8.76
CA TRP A 135 7.18 20.53 9.18
C TRP A 135 5.81 20.63 8.53
N GLY A 136 5.75 20.36 7.23
CA GLY A 136 4.53 20.49 6.43
C GLY A 136 3.42 19.55 6.86
N MET A 137 2.20 20.05 6.75
CA MET A 137 0.96 19.28 6.94
C MET A 137 0.17 19.22 5.64
N GLY A 138 -0.28 20.36 5.14
CA GLY A 138 -1.10 20.45 3.93
C GLY A 138 -0.85 21.72 3.13
N CYS A 139 -1.67 21.93 2.11
CA CYS A 139 -1.60 23.12 1.27
C CYS A 139 -2.97 23.51 0.69
N ALA A 140 -3.08 24.74 0.19
CA ALA A 140 -4.19 25.24 -0.62
C ALA A 140 -3.65 26.05 -1.81
N ALA A 141 -4.32 25.97 -2.95
CA ALA A 141 -3.95 26.66 -4.19
C ALA A 141 -5.08 27.59 -4.67
N GLY A 142 -4.74 28.82 -5.05
CA GLY A 142 -5.68 29.80 -5.60
C GLY A 142 -5.00 31.10 -6.00
N ASP A 143 -5.61 31.90 -6.87
CA ASP A 143 -5.09 33.20 -7.30
C ASP A 143 -5.45 34.27 -6.27
N LEU A 144 -4.53 34.57 -5.35
CA LEU A 144 -4.81 35.37 -4.15
C LEU A 144 -4.69 36.87 -4.38
N ASP A 145 -4.09 37.32 -5.47
CA ASP A 145 -4.10 38.73 -5.87
C ASP A 145 -4.75 39.02 -7.24
N ASN A 146 -5.47 38.03 -7.79
CA ASN A 146 -6.19 38.08 -9.06
C ASN A 146 -5.27 38.40 -10.27
N ASP A 147 -3.97 38.13 -10.16
CA ASP A 147 -2.99 38.44 -11.21
C ASP A 147 -2.95 37.38 -12.33
N GLY A 148 -3.61 36.23 -12.10
CA GLY A 148 -3.76 35.14 -13.06
C GLY A 148 -2.75 34.02 -12.89
N ASN A 149 -1.95 34.06 -11.83
CA ASN A 149 -1.01 33.02 -11.49
C ASN A 149 -1.43 32.41 -10.16
N THR A 150 -1.54 31.08 -10.10
CA THR A 150 -1.98 30.39 -8.89
C THR A 150 -0.92 30.49 -7.79
N ASP A 151 -1.31 30.97 -6.62
CA ASP A 151 -0.48 31.07 -5.41
C ASP A 151 -0.66 29.85 -4.50
N LEU A 152 0.23 29.69 -3.52
CA LEU A 152 0.23 28.54 -2.61
C LEU A 152 0.26 28.96 -1.14
N VAL A 153 -0.68 28.42 -0.36
CA VAL A 153 -0.65 28.41 1.11
C VAL A 153 -0.15 27.03 1.55
N VAL A 154 0.83 26.96 2.44
CA VAL A 154 1.33 25.71 3.03
C VAL A 154 1.15 25.76 4.54
N THR A 155 0.41 24.81 5.07
CA THR A 155 0.18 24.66 6.51
C THR A 155 1.27 23.81 7.16
N ASN A 156 1.65 24.14 8.39
CA ASN A 156 2.75 23.50 9.09
C ASN A 156 2.45 23.22 10.57
N TYR A 157 3.22 22.31 11.16
CA TYR A 157 3.48 22.36 12.60
C TYR A 157 4.49 23.48 12.87
N GLY A 158 3.98 24.67 13.18
CA GLY A 158 4.75 25.92 13.30
C GLY A 158 4.35 26.93 12.23
N GLU A 159 5.31 27.77 11.79
CA GLU A 159 5.03 28.84 10.84
C GLU A 159 4.49 28.33 9.49
N ASN A 160 3.32 28.85 9.10
CA ASN A 160 2.74 28.62 7.77
C ASN A 160 3.52 29.40 6.69
N ILE A 161 3.44 28.92 5.44
CA ILE A 161 4.15 29.55 4.32
C ILE A 161 3.14 30.05 3.29
N LEU A 162 3.26 31.30 2.87
CA LEU A 162 2.49 31.87 1.78
C LEU A 162 3.42 32.21 0.63
N TYR A 163 3.32 31.44 -0.45
CA TYR A 163 4.09 31.67 -1.67
C TYR A 163 3.28 32.45 -2.67
N ARG A 164 3.85 33.57 -3.13
CA ARG A 164 3.34 34.29 -4.28
C ARG A 164 3.98 33.77 -5.55
N ASN A 165 3.19 33.44 -6.56
CA ASN A 165 3.67 33.13 -7.90
C ASN A 165 4.07 34.43 -8.62
N ASN A 166 5.26 34.46 -9.22
CA ASN A 166 5.77 35.65 -9.90
C ASN A 166 5.33 35.73 -11.38
N GLY A 167 4.67 34.69 -11.90
CA GLY A 167 4.24 34.60 -13.31
C GLY A 167 5.36 34.26 -14.30
N ASP A 168 6.55 33.93 -13.81
CA ASP A 168 7.72 33.51 -14.60
C ASP A 168 8.15 32.06 -14.31
N GLY A 169 7.26 31.29 -13.69
CA GLY A 169 7.51 29.92 -13.23
C GLY A 169 8.32 29.84 -11.93
N THR A 170 8.43 30.94 -11.18
CA THR A 170 9.05 30.99 -9.85
C THR A 170 8.09 31.50 -8.78
N PHE A 171 8.36 31.11 -7.54
CA PHE A 171 7.64 31.55 -6.35
C PHE A 171 8.56 32.32 -5.42
N ARG A 172 7.98 33.21 -4.63
CA ARG A 172 8.65 33.86 -3.50
C ARG A 172 7.85 33.70 -2.22
N ASP A 173 8.57 33.42 -1.14
CA ASP A 173 7.99 33.44 0.20
C ASP A 173 7.58 34.88 0.56
N SER A 174 6.28 35.06 0.80
CA SER A 174 5.66 36.33 1.11
C SER A 174 5.00 36.30 2.49
N THR A 175 5.19 35.28 3.33
CA THR A 175 4.48 35.08 4.60
C THR A 175 4.45 36.33 5.48
N VAL A 176 5.64 36.82 5.86
CA VAL A 176 5.77 37.98 6.76
C VAL A 176 5.29 39.25 6.07
N ALA A 177 5.63 39.42 4.80
CA ALA A 177 5.21 40.59 4.03
C ALA A 177 3.69 40.65 3.87
N ALA A 178 3.02 39.52 3.74
CA ALA A 178 1.59 39.41 3.56
C ALA A 178 0.79 39.53 4.88
N GLY A 179 1.45 39.38 6.03
CA GLY A 179 0.80 39.45 7.35
C GLY A 179 0.28 38.10 7.87
N LEU A 180 0.68 36.98 7.25
CA LEU A 180 0.27 35.64 7.64
C LEU A 180 1.22 35.05 8.71
N THR A 181 1.36 35.73 9.85
CA THR A 181 2.28 35.31 10.93
C THR A 181 1.60 34.40 11.95
N GLY A 182 2.30 33.36 12.40
CA GLY A 182 1.82 32.41 13.41
C GLY A 182 2.84 31.30 13.67
N ASN A 183 2.62 30.51 14.72
CA ASN A 183 3.44 29.32 15.01
C ASN A 183 2.60 28.18 15.63
N GLU A 184 1.30 28.22 15.36
CA GLU A 184 0.33 27.20 15.74
C GLU A 184 0.54 25.91 14.95
N TRP A 185 -0.14 24.83 15.34
CA TRP A 185 -0.21 23.64 14.50
C TRP A 185 -1.38 23.75 13.53
N SER A 186 -1.09 24.13 12.29
CA SER A 186 -2.08 24.19 11.22
C SER A 186 -2.14 22.89 10.41
N THR A 187 -3.34 22.42 10.10
CA THR A 187 -3.58 21.20 9.32
C THR A 187 -4.02 21.55 7.91
N SER A 188 -5.17 22.20 7.73
CA SER A 188 -5.74 22.51 6.41
C SER A 188 -5.93 24.01 6.21
N ALA A 189 -6.07 24.44 4.96
CA ALA A 189 -6.49 25.79 4.60
C ALA A 189 -7.61 25.73 3.56
N ALA A 190 -8.62 26.59 3.69
CA ALA A 190 -9.74 26.71 2.76
C ALA A 190 -9.84 28.14 2.26
N LEU A 191 -10.00 28.31 0.95
CA LEU A 191 -10.08 29.61 0.28
C LEU A 191 -11.53 29.92 -0.10
N ALA A 192 -11.98 31.14 0.12
CA ALA A 192 -13.24 31.68 -0.41
C ALA A 192 -13.25 33.20 -0.30
N ASP A 193 -14.08 33.85 -1.10
CA ASP A 193 -14.44 35.25 -0.93
C ASP A 193 -15.62 35.33 0.05
N TYR A 194 -15.34 35.45 1.35
CA TYR A 194 -16.40 35.29 2.36
C TYR A 194 -17.29 36.53 2.50
N ASP A 195 -16.80 37.70 2.09
CA ASP A 195 -17.49 38.97 2.21
C ASP A 195 -17.93 39.59 0.87
N GLY A 196 -17.68 38.89 -0.24
CA GLY A 196 -18.15 39.24 -1.57
C GLY A 196 -17.39 40.42 -2.18
N ASP A 197 -16.13 40.62 -1.80
CA ASP A 197 -15.32 41.75 -2.25
C ASP A 197 -14.42 41.45 -3.47
N GLY A 198 -14.62 40.26 -4.07
CA GLY A 198 -13.96 39.77 -5.28
C GLY A 198 -12.57 39.20 -5.04
N ARG A 199 -12.13 39.05 -3.79
CA ARG A 199 -10.80 38.54 -3.42
C ARG A 199 -10.92 37.30 -2.57
N LEU A 200 -10.02 36.34 -2.78
CA LEU A 200 -9.96 35.14 -1.95
C LEU A 200 -9.37 35.48 -0.57
N ASP A 201 -10.09 35.11 0.47
CA ASP A 201 -9.68 35.08 1.86
C ASP A 201 -9.16 33.69 2.25
N ILE A 202 -8.41 33.62 3.36
CA ILE A 202 -7.77 32.38 3.81
C ILE A 202 -8.32 31.99 5.18
N TYR A 203 -8.99 30.84 5.27
CA TYR A 203 -9.29 30.19 6.54
C TYR A 203 -8.27 29.09 6.83
N VAL A 204 -7.53 29.22 7.93
CA VAL A 204 -6.53 28.26 8.39
C VAL A 204 -7.10 27.47 9.56
N VAL A 205 -7.12 26.15 9.41
CA VAL A 205 -7.54 25.20 10.43
C VAL A 205 -6.35 24.84 11.32
N ASN A 206 -6.50 25.02 12.62
CA ASN A 206 -5.53 24.66 13.64
C ASN A 206 -6.03 23.46 14.44
N TYR A 207 -5.09 22.60 14.85
CA TYR A 207 -5.43 21.30 15.42
C TYR A 207 -5.33 21.29 16.95
N LEU A 208 -4.12 21.30 17.50
CA LEU A 208 -3.88 21.10 18.92
C LEU A 208 -2.75 22.00 19.42
N LYS A 209 -2.85 22.39 20.69
CA LYS A 209 -1.74 22.92 21.50
C LYS A 209 -0.80 21.78 21.90
N TYR A 210 -0.15 21.18 20.90
CA TYR A 210 0.63 19.97 21.08
C TYR A 210 2.04 20.26 21.58
N LYS A 211 2.40 19.62 22.70
CA LYS A 211 3.76 19.56 23.20
C LYS A 211 4.16 18.11 23.45
N LYS A 212 5.11 17.63 22.65
CA LYS A 212 5.68 16.29 22.77
C LYS A 212 6.18 16.03 24.20
N GLY A 213 5.75 14.93 24.81
CA GLY A 213 6.14 14.53 26.16
C GLY A 213 5.49 15.31 27.31
N ALA A 214 4.46 16.14 27.05
CA ALA A 214 3.65 16.71 28.11
C ALA A 214 3.03 15.60 28.98
N GLN A 215 3.11 15.73 30.30
CA GLN A 215 2.44 14.83 31.24
C GLN A 215 0.93 15.08 31.16
N THR A 216 0.23 14.24 30.40
CA THR A 216 -1.23 14.12 30.53
C THR A 216 -1.50 13.41 31.86
N TYR A 217 -2.62 13.70 32.53
CA TYR A 217 -2.97 13.11 33.83
C TYR A 217 -2.88 11.56 33.83
N GLU A 218 -3.11 10.94 32.67
CA GLU A 218 -3.02 9.50 32.43
C GLU A 218 -1.58 8.99 32.31
N GLY A 219 -0.64 9.79 31.79
CA GLY A 219 0.78 9.43 31.65
C GLY A 219 1.51 9.22 33.00
N GLY A 220 0.94 9.70 34.11
CA GLY A 220 1.38 9.43 35.48
C GLY A 220 0.62 8.30 36.18
N SER A 221 -0.40 7.72 35.54
CA SER A 221 -1.23 6.67 36.12
C SER A 221 -0.68 5.27 35.82
N GLN A 222 -0.94 4.28 36.69
CA GLN A 222 -0.62 2.87 36.41
C GLN A 222 -1.58 2.23 35.39
N PHE A 223 -2.57 2.97 34.86
CA PHE A 223 -3.43 2.51 33.79
C PHE A 223 -2.69 2.59 32.46
N ARG A 224 -2.29 1.43 31.92
CA ARG A 224 -1.80 1.31 30.55
C ARG A 224 -2.97 0.94 29.65
N GLY A 225 -3.48 1.90 28.87
CA GLY A 225 -4.33 1.59 27.73
C GLY A 225 -3.52 0.95 26.60
N ASP A 226 -4.20 0.33 25.64
CA ASP A 226 -3.54 -0.29 24.46
C ASP A 226 -2.93 0.76 23.51
N THR A 227 -3.40 2.01 23.54
CA THR A 227 -2.84 3.14 22.80
C THR A 227 -1.87 3.95 23.65
N SER A 228 -0.67 4.20 23.10
CA SER A 228 0.28 5.13 23.70
C SER A 228 -0.33 6.53 23.80
N VAL A 229 -0.25 7.14 24.98
CA VAL A 229 -0.75 8.51 25.26
C VAL A 229 -0.18 9.58 24.31
N HIS A 230 0.93 9.29 23.63
CA HIS A 230 1.56 10.19 22.67
C HIS A 230 0.81 10.30 21.33
N PHE A 231 -0.13 9.39 21.06
CA PHE A 231 -0.93 9.31 19.84
C PHE A 231 -2.42 9.53 20.07
N ASP A 232 -2.86 9.86 21.30
CA ASP A 232 -4.27 10.18 21.56
C ASP A 232 -4.48 11.71 21.56
N PRO A 233 -5.16 12.27 20.54
CA PRO A 233 -5.40 13.71 20.46
C PRO A 233 -6.38 14.20 21.53
N SER A 234 -7.16 13.29 22.13
CA SER A 234 -8.14 13.65 23.16
C SER A 234 -7.52 14.17 24.45
N LEU A 235 -6.21 14.00 24.62
CA LEU A 235 -5.45 14.42 25.80
C LEU A 235 -4.85 15.83 25.68
N TYR A 236 -5.04 16.51 24.55
CA TYR A 236 -4.51 17.85 24.30
C TYR A 236 -5.66 18.85 24.08
N GLU A 237 -5.43 20.11 24.44
CA GLU A 237 -6.35 21.21 24.15
C GLU A 237 -6.35 21.53 22.66
N GLY A 238 -7.52 21.92 22.14
CA GLY A 238 -7.67 22.49 20.80
C GLY A 238 -6.90 23.80 20.65
N GLU A 239 -6.58 24.13 19.40
CA GLU A 239 -5.96 25.40 19.04
C GLU A 239 -6.90 26.19 18.13
N ALA A 240 -7.08 27.48 18.39
CA ALA A 240 -8.06 28.30 17.67
C ALA A 240 -7.69 28.48 16.20
N ASN A 241 -8.65 28.28 15.30
CA ASN A 241 -8.54 28.51 13.87
C ASN A 241 -8.33 30.00 13.55
N ARG A 242 -7.94 30.33 12.32
CA ARG A 242 -7.68 31.72 11.90
C ARG A 242 -8.35 32.06 10.57
N LEU A 243 -9.08 33.17 10.52
CA LEU A 243 -9.57 33.78 9.29
C LEU A 243 -8.75 35.02 8.94
N TYR A 244 -8.22 35.04 7.73
CA TYR A 244 -7.44 36.15 7.19
C TYR A 244 -8.17 36.79 6.02
N ARG A 245 -8.61 38.03 6.22
CA ARG A 245 -9.23 38.83 5.16
C ARG A 245 -8.18 39.41 4.21
N ASN A 246 -8.43 39.31 2.91
CA ASN A 246 -7.60 39.85 1.85
C ASN A 246 -7.89 41.34 1.61
N LEU A 247 -6.89 42.18 1.90
CA LEU A 247 -6.96 43.63 1.76
C LEU A 247 -6.53 44.11 0.36
N GLY A 248 -6.22 43.20 -0.56
CA GLY A 248 -5.62 43.47 -1.86
C GLY A 248 -4.10 43.66 -1.79
N ASN A 249 -3.46 43.67 -2.96
CA ASN A 249 -2.00 43.75 -3.10
C ASN A 249 -1.25 42.68 -2.29
N PHE A 250 -1.83 41.48 -2.17
CA PHE A 250 -1.25 40.35 -1.44
C PHE A 250 -1.01 40.66 0.06
N LYS A 251 -1.92 41.41 0.69
CA LYS A 251 -1.91 41.74 2.12
C LYS A 251 -3.13 41.17 2.81
N PHE A 252 -2.92 40.60 3.99
CA PHE A 252 -3.96 39.93 4.76
C PHE A 252 -4.01 40.47 6.19
N ARG A 253 -5.22 40.47 6.76
CA ARG A 253 -5.46 40.82 8.15
C ARG A 253 -6.22 39.70 8.83
N ASN A 254 -5.70 39.24 9.97
CA ASN A 254 -6.44 38.35 10.85
C ASN A 254 -7.70 39.06 11.38
N VAL A 255 -8.87 38.51 11.08
CA VAL A 255 -10.20 39.02 11.48
C VAL A 255 -10.98 38.00 12.32
N THR A 256 -10.32 36.95 12.80
CA THR A 256 -10.95 35.79 13.45
C THR A 256 -11.92 36.17 14.57
N ASP A 257 -11.50 37.07 15.47
CA ASP A 257 -12.33 37.49 16.61
C ASP A 257 -13.48 38.42 16.18
N ASP A 258 -13.26 39.20 15.11
CA ASP A 258 -14.26 40.14 14.58
C ASP A 258 -15.41 39.40 13.87
N THR A 259 -15.13 38.20 13.35
CA THR A 259 -16.07 37.41 12.54
C THR A 259 -16.68 36.23 13.29
N GLY A 260 -16.06 35.75 14.37
CA GLY A 260 -16.65 34.72 15.26
C GLY A 260 -16.35 33.27 14.86
N VAL A 261 -15.37 33.02 14.00
CA VAL A 261 -15.08 31.70 13.39
C VAL A 261 -13.89 30.97 14.02
N ALA A 262 -13.49 31.37 15.23
CA ALA A 262 -12.27 30.90 15.88
C ALA A 262 -12.28 29.40 16.20
N ASP A 263 -13.47 28.82 16.47
CA ASP A 263 -13.64 27.46 17.00
C ASP A 263 -12.59 27.14 18.09
N ALA A 264 -12.49 28.01 19.11
CA ALA A 264 -11.31 28.08 19.98
C ALA A 264 -11.02 26.82 20.81
N SER A 265 -12.00 25.92 20.96
CA SER A 265 -11.86 24.64 21.64
C SER A 265 -11.89 23.45 20.68
N GLY A 266 -12.14 23.68 19.39
CA GLY A 266 -12.16 22.68 18.35
C GLY A 266 -10.79 22.04 18.15
N ARG A 267 -10.82 20.77 17.73
CA ARG A 267 -9.64 20.00 17.31
C ARG A 267 -9.65 19.91 15.80
N GLY A 268 -9.46 21.05 15.13
CA GLY A 268 -9.71 21.23 13.71
C GLY A 268 -8.80 20.39 12.82
N LEU A 269 -9.39 19.73 11.82
CA LEU A 269 -8.66 18.92 10.82
C LEU A 269 -8.88 19.36 9.38
N ALA A 270 -10.12 19.68 8.99
CA ALA A 270 -10.46 20.23 7.69
C ALA A 270 -11.54 21.29 7.79
N ALA A 271 -11.67 22.10 6.74
CA ALA A 271 -12.75 23.04 6.58
C ALA A 271 -13.17 23.11 5.12
N THR A 272 -14.44 23.42 4.87
CA THR A 272 -14.96 23.66 3.52
C THR A 272 -16.00 24.77 3.55
N TRP A 273 -16.07 25.51 2.45
CA TRP A 273 -17.07 26.55 2.23
C TRP A 273 -18.26 25.98 1.47
N ILE A 274 -19.47 26.23 1.95
CA ILE A 274 -20.72 25.70 1.38
C ILE A 274 -21.89 26.62 1.74
N ASP A 275 -22.86 26.78 0.85
CA ASP A 275 -24.12 27.51 1.16
C ASP A 275 -25.17 26.53 1.71
N VAL A 276 -25.24 26.40 3.04
CA VAL A 276 -26.09 25.40 3.73
C VAL A 276 -27.54 25.90 3.82
N ASN A 277 -27.71 27.20 3.99
CA ASN A 277 -28.99 27.86 4.19
C ASN A 277 -29.66 28.33 2.87
N ARG A 278 -28.94 28.26 1.75
CA ARG A 278 -29.34 28.67 0.39
C ARG A 278 -29.52 30.17 0.22
N ASP A 279 -28.75 30.98 0.95
CA ASP A 279 -28.78 32.44 0.88
C ASP A 279 -27.74 33.05 -0.06
N GLN A 280 -26.99 32.20 -0.79
CA GLN A 280 -25.92 32.55 -1.72
C GLN A 280 -24.66 33.14 -1.06
N ARG A 281 -24.54 33.09 0.27
CA ARG A 281 -23.28 33.38 0.95
C ARG A 281 -22.56 32.09 1.32
N PRO A 282 -21.22 32.08 1.26
CA PRO A 282 -20.46 30.92 1.72
C PRO A 282 -20.54 30.83 3.24
N ASP A 283 -21.15 29.74 3.74
CA ASP A 283 -21.04 29.29 5.14
C ASP A 283 -19.79 28.42 5.30
N LEU A 284 -19.34 28.24 6.53
CA LEU A 284 -18.10 27.54 6.85
C LEU A 284 -18.34 26.32 7.73
N LEU A 285 -18.04 25.13 7.21
CA LEU A 285 -18.06 23.88 7.96
C LEU A 285 -16.64 23.48 8.37
N VAL A 286 -16.43 23.18 9.64
CA VAL A 286 -15.15 22.74 10.22
C VAL A 286 -15.32 21.36 10.85
N THR A 287 -14.44 20.42 10.49
CA THR A 287 -14.39 19.10 11.12
C THR A 287 -13.45 19.07 12.31
N ASN A 288 -13.94 18.45 13.39
CA ASN A 288 -13.22 18.32 14.64
C ASN A 288 -12.95 16.85 14.99
N ASP A 289 -11.71 16.57 15.41
CA ASP A 289 -11.26 15.23 15.78
C ASP A 289 -11.87 14.75 17.12
N LYS A 290 -11.52 13.52 17.51
CA LYS A 290 -12.10 12.75 18.61
C LYS A 290 -12.36 13.62 19.86
N GLY A 291 -13.60 13.59 20.32
CA GLY A 291 -14.04 14.24 21.55
C GLY A 291 -14.63 15.64 21.39
N PHE A 292 -14.70 16.19 20.16
CA PHE A 292 -15.34 17.47 19.88
C PHE A 292 -16.31 17.36 18.69
N PRO A 293 -17.44 18.10 18.70
CA PRO A 293 -18.37 18.15 17.58
C PRO A 293 -17.85 19.03 16.44
N ASN A 294 -18.30 18.77 15.22
CA ASN A 294 -18.07 19.68 14.10
C ASN A 294 -18.77 21.02 14.33
N SER A 295 -18.23 22.08 13.74
CA SER A 295 -18.78 23.43 13.82
C SER A 295 -19.25 23.89 12.45
N ILE A 296 -20.44 24.49 12.39
CA ILE A 296 -20.97 25.12 11.18
C ILE A 296 -21.26 26.57 11.48
N PHE A 297 -20.65 27.46 10.71
CA PHE A 297 -20.71 28.90 10.88
C PHE A 297 -21.51 29.50 9.72
N ILE A 298 -22.69 30.03 10.02
CA ILE A 298 -23.58 30.65 9.03
C ILE A 298 -23.18 32.10 8.79
N ASN A 299 -23.02 32.49 7.53
CA ASN A 299 -22.54 33.81 7.14
C ASN A 299 -23.68 34.85 7.11
N GLU A 300 -23.65 35.79 8.06
CA GLU A 300 -24.62 36.86 8.23
C GLU A 300 -24.10 38.21 7.70
N GLY A 301 -23.42 38.17 6.55
CA GLY A 301 -22.85 39.37 5.92
C GLY A 301 -21.46 39.71 6.44
N GLY A 302 -20.60 38.70 6.56
CA GLY A 302 -19.20 38.82 6.99
C GLY A 302 -18.98 38.61 8.49
N ARG A 303 -20.05 38.41 9.27
CA ARG A 303 -20.01 37.86 10.63
C ARG A 303 -20.68 36.51 10.65
N PHE A 304 -20.26 35.64 11.54
CA PHE A 304 -20.74 34.27 11.56
C PHE A 304 -21.42 33.90 12.88
N SER A 305 -22.47 33.09 12.77
CA SER A 305 -23.12 32.45 13.91
C SER A 305 -22.91 30.93 13.84
N GLU A 306 -22.47 30.32 14.95
CA GLU A 306 -22.35 28.86 15.04
C GLU A 306 -23.76 28.24 15.15
N GLN A 307 -24.11 27.33 14.23
CA GLN A 307 -25.43 26.71 14.13
C GLN A 307 -25.39 25.18 13.97
N GLY A 308 -24.48 24.49 14.66
CA GLY A 308 -24.32 23.03 14.59
C GLY A 308 -25.61 22.24 14.86
N GLU A 309 -26.30 22.59 15.95
CA GLU A 309 -27.53 21.95 16.41
C GLU A 309 -28.70 22.09 15.41
N PRO A 310 -29.09 23.30 14.96
CA PRO A 310 -30.16 23.48 13.97
C PRO A 310 -29.99 22.64 12.70
N TYR A 311 -28.76 22.56 12.17
CA TYR A 311 -28.45 21.81 10.96
C TYR A 311 -28.10 20.34 11.21
N ARG A 312 -27.94 19.93 12.48
CA ARG A 312 -27.59 18.57 12.93
C ARG A 312 -26.28 18.04 12.35
N LEU A 313 -25.32 18.95 12.17
CA LEU A 313 -23.98 18.63 11.67
C LEU A 313 -22.96 18.45 12.81
N ASN A 314 -23.31 18.91 14.02
CA ASN A 314 -22.53 18.70 15.25
C ASN A 314 -22.67 17.28 15.83
N ASP A 315 -23.72 16.52 15.42
CA ASP A 315 -23.95 15.12 15.79
C ASP A 315 -22.76 14.22 15.38
N ALA A 316 -22.01 14.63 14.34
CA ALA A 316 -20.75 14.01 13.97
C ALA A 316 -19.61 14.48 14.89
N THR A 317 -19.02 13.54 15.62
CA THR A 317 -17.81 13.75 16.44
C THR A 317 -16.65 12.89 15.92
N GLY A 318 -15.41 13.37 16.01
CA GLY A 318 -14.25 12.61 15.50
C GLY A 318 -14.18 12.55 13.98
N SER A 319 -14.48 13.68 13.33
CA SER A 319 -14.43 13.86 11.89
C SER A 319 -13.07 14.36 11.44
N ARG A 320 -12.69 14.06 10.20
CA ARG A 320 -11.36 14.36 9.65
C ARG A 320 -11.44 15.11 8.33
N ALA A 321 -12.00 14.48 7.31
CA ALA A 321 -12.18 15.05 5.97
C ALA A 321 -13.62 15.46 5.71
N ILE A 322 -13.78 16.34 4.72
CA ILE A 322 -15.06 16.73 4.15
C ILE A 322 -14.91 16.70 2.63
N SER A 323 -15.87 16.08 1.94
CA SER A 323 -16.10 16.26 0.51
C SER A 323 -17.57 16.56 0.28
N ILE A 324 -17.87 17.29 -0.79
CA ILE A 324 -19.25 17.67 -1.15
C ILE A 324 -19.57 17.21 -2.57
N ALA A 325 -20.77 16.70 -2.79
CA ALA A 325 -21.27 16.36 -4.12
C ALA A 325 -22.80 16.27 -4.11
N ASP A 326 -23.45 16.66 -5.22
CA ASP A 326 -24.84 16.32 -5.49
C ASP A 326 -24.89 14.90 -6.05
N ILE A 327 -25.39 13.94 -5.26
CA ILE A 327 -25.35 12.52 -5.65
C ILE A 327 -26.65 12.02 -6.26
N ASN A 328 -27.73 12.80 -6.21
CA ASN A 328 -29.08 12.37 -6.59
C ASN A 328 -29.76 13.33 -7.60
N HIS A 329 -29.05 14.36 -8.05
CA HIS A 329 -29.51 15.40 -8.98
C HIS A 329 -30.67 16.25 -8.44
N ASP A 330 -30.70 16.49 -7.12
CA ASP A 330 -31.70 17.34 -6.48
C ASP A 330 -31.24 18.79 -6.28
N ASN A 331 -30.05 19.14 -6.79
CA ASN A 331 -29.42 20.45 -6.63
C ASN A 331 -29.22 20.81 -5.15
N THR A 332 -28.88 19.82 -4.33
CA THR A 332 -28.31 19.99 -3.00
C THR A 332 -27.05 19.15 -2.88
N ALA A 333 -26.04 19.69 -2.20
CA ALA A 333 -24.82 18.94 -1.95
C ALA A 333 -24.97 18.09 -0.69
N GLU A 334 -24.71 16.79 -0.81
CA GLU A 334 -24.44 15.90 0.30
C GLU A 334 -23.02 16.12 0.84
N LEU A 335 -22.86 15.92 2.15
CA LEU A 335 -21.56 16.00 2.82
C LEU A 335 -21.05 14.59 3.14
N PHE A 336 -19.88 14.27 2.63
CA PHE A 336 -19.15 13.05 2.95
C PHE A 336 -18.09 13.35 3.99
N ILE A 337 -18.21 12.72 5.15
CA ILE A 337 -17.36 13.01 6.31
C ILE A 337 -16.52 11.78 6.64
N GLY A 338 -15.20 11.92 6.48
CA GLY A 338 -14.21 10.95 6.93
C GLY A 338 -14.15 10.90 8.45
N THR A 339 -14.03 9.71 9.04
CA THR A 339 -14.14 9.48 10.48
C THR A 339 -13.02 8.60 11.03
N ALA A 340 -12.87 8.64 12.36
CA ALA A 340 -12.05 7.70 13.10
C ALA A 340 -12.61 6.27 13.10
N ALA A 341 -11.70 5.30 13.05
CA ALA A 341 -12.05 3.90 13.19
C ALA A 341 -12.87 3.65 14.46
N GLY A 342 -13.84 2.76 14.35
CA GLY A 342 -14.96 2.60 15.27
C GLY A 342 -16.22 3.33 14.81
N ARG A 343 -16.13 4.18 13.78
CA ARG A 343 -17.27 4.83 13.13
C ARG A 343 -17.13 4.71 11.61
N PRO A 344 -18.22 4.40 10.89
CA PRO A 344 -18.18 4.35 9.45
C PRO A 344 -18.03 5.74 8.84
N LEU A 345 -17.72 5.79 7.55
CA LEU A 345 -17.87 6.99 6.74
C LEU A 345 -19.32 7.50 6.85
N ALA A 346 -19.49 8.78 7.17
CA ALA A 346 -20.81 9.38 7.34
C ALA A 346 -21.22 10.16 6.09
N VAL A 347 -22.51 10.10 5.74
CA VAL A 347 -23.06 10.84 4.60
C VAL A 347 -24.26 11.64 5.06
N PHE A 348 -24.08 12.94 5.14
CA PHE A 348 -25.13 13.85 5.56
C PHE A 348 -25.87 14.35 4.33
N GLN A 349 -27.13 13.94 4.23
CA GLN A 349 -28.05 14.41 3.21
C GLN A 349 -29.06 15.37 3.83
N ARG A 350 -29.43 16.40 3.09
CA ARG A 350 -30.42 17.38 3.52
C ARG A 350 -31.78 16.69 3.68
N ASP A 351 -32.50 17.03 4.74
CA ASP A 351 -33.82 16.46 4.97
C ASP A 351 -34.84 16.97 3.94
N LYS A 352 -35.96 16.25 3.80
CA LYS A 352 -37.02 16.60 2.83
C LYS A 352 -37.64 17.98 3.07
N ASN A 353 -37.50 18.52 4.27
CA ASN A 353 -38.02 19.84 4.63
C ASN A 353 -37.00 20.96 4.35
N GLY A 354 -35.78 20.61 3.96
CA GLY A 354 -34.67 21.52 3.70
C GLY A 354 -34.17 22.25 4.94
N LYS A 355 -34.44 21.74 6.15
CA LYS A 355 -34.15 22.45 7.41
C LYS A 355 -32.89 21.98 8.10
N ALA A 356 -32.52 20.71 7.94
CA ALA A 356 -31.37 20.10 8.61
C ALA A 356 -30.78 18.99 7.76
N TYR A 357 -29.64 18.45 8.19
CA TYR A 357 -29.02 17.27 7.61
C TYR A 357 -29.34 16.03 8.43
N LYS A 358 -29.26 14.87 7.78
CA LYS A 358 -29.37 13.57 8.41
C LYS A 358 -28.32 12.64 7.84
N ASP A 359 -27.66 11.90 8.73
CA ASP A 359 -26.78 10.81 8.32
C ASP A 359 -27.61 9.69 7.64
N GLN A 360 -27.32 9.48 6.35
CA GLN A 360 -27.90 8.48 5.47
C GLN A 360 -26.86 7.43 5.05
N GLY A 361 -25.65 7.42 5.62
CA GLY A 361 -24.59 6.52 5.18
C GLY A 361 -25.02 5.05 5.16
N ARG A 362 -25.82 4.62 6.16
CA ARG A 362 -26.32 3.24 6.24
C ARG A 362 -27.43 2.93 5.24
N SER A 363 -28.35 3.86 5.00
CA SER A 363 -29.45 3.68 4.03
C SER A 363 -28.93 3.70 2.59
N LEU A 364 -27.89 4.50 2.33
CA LEU A 364 -27.21 4.56 1.05
C LEU A 364 -26.20 3.42 0.83
N GLY A 365 -25.90 2.61 1.86
CA GLY A 365 -25.05 1.42 1.72
C GLY A 365 -23.53 1.67 1.80
N ILE A 366 -23.11 2.88 2.15
CA ILE A 366 -21.69 3.25 2.25
C ILE A 366 -21.15 3.08 3.69
N ALA A 367 -21.99 3.28 4.70
CA ALA A 367 -21.64 3.06 6.10
C ALA A 367 -21.69 1.57 6.46
N THR A 368 -20.62 0.85 6.14
CA THR A 368 -20.44 -0.59 6.34
C THR A 368 -19.54 -0.91 7.53
N GLU A 369 -19.51 -2.17 7.96
CA GLU A 369 -18.56 -2.64 8.97
C GLU A 369 -17.10 -2.44 8.53
N VAL A 370 -16.81 -2.63 7.23
CA VAL A 370 -15.48 -2.40 6.66
C VAL A 370 -15.08 -0.93 6.81
N SER A 371 -15.95 0.00 6.38
CA SER A 371 -15.70 1.44 6.55
C SER A 371 -15.60 1.87 8.02
N ALA A 372 -16.23 1.14 8.95
CA ALA A 372 -16.11 1.43 10.36
C ALA A 372 -14.78 0.96 10.97
N GLN A 373 -14.02 0.11 10.28
CA GLN A 373 -12.72 -0.37 10.74
C GLN A 373 -11.55 0.46 10.21
N THR A 374 -11.80 1.37 9.27
CA THR A 374 -10.80 2.23 8.63
C THR A 374 -10.74 3.60 9.30
N ASP A 375 -9.54 4.17 9.38
CA ASP A 375 -9.32 5.58 9.73
C ASP A 375 -9.33 6.39 8.42
N SER A 376 -10.50 6.92 8.05
CA SER A 376 -10.71 7.68 6.80
C SER A 376 -10.17 9.09 6.95
N TRP A 377 -9.05 9.38 6.28
CA TRP A 377 -8.34 10.66 6.35
C TRP A 377 -8.68 11.60 5.21
N SER A 378 -8.99 11.09 4.02
CA SER A 378 -9.43 11.90 2.88
C SER A 378 -10.58 11.21 2.17
N VAL A 379 -11.48 12.00 1.62
CA VAL A 379 -12.65 11.55 0.87
C VAL A 379 -12.74 12.41 -0.39
N LEU A 380 -12.98 11.79 -1.53
CA LEU A 380 -13.21 12.46 -2.81
C LEU A 380 -14.57 12.00 -3.33
N ALA A 381 -15.47 12.95 -3.60
CA ALA A 381 -16.79 12.69 -4.17
C ALA A 381 -16.90 13.37 -5.55
N SER A 382 -16.96 12.55 -6.61
CA SER A 382 -17.01 13.00 -8.00
C SER A 382 -17.44 11.84 -8.90
N ASP A 383 -17.94 12.14 -10.11
CA ASP A 383 -18.20 11.11 -11.14
C ASP A 383 -16.87 10.53 -11.64
N ILE A 384 -16.54 9.29 -11.25
CA ILE A 384 -15.23 8.68 -11.51
C ILE A 384 -15.25 7.92 -12.85
N ASN A 385 -16.39 7.34 -13.22
CA ASN A 385 -16.53 6.51 -14.42
C ASN A 385 -17.26 7.22 -15.58
N ASN A 386 -17.52 8.52 -15.43
CA ASN A 386 -18.21 9.39 -16.38
C ASN A 386 -19.63 8.90 -16.76
N ASP A 387 -20.33 8.22 -15.83
CA ASP A 387 -21.70 7.76 -16.04
C ASP A 387 -22.77 8.84 -15.71
N GLY A 388 -22.33 10.00 -15.24
CA GLY A 388 -23.15 11.14 -14.88
C GLY A 388 -23.64 11.13 -13.44
N TRP A 389 -23.17 10.24 -12.58
CA TRP A 389 -23.48 10.20 -11.15
C TRP A 389 -22.20 10.31 -10.31
N ALA A 390 -22.22 11.13 -9.26
CA ALA A 390 -21.06 11.28 -8.39
C ALA A 390 -20.83 10.01 -7.53
N ASP A 391 -19.63 9.44 -7.66
CA ASP A 391 -19.08 8.33 -6.90
C ASP A 391 -18.26 8.82 -5.70
N VAL A 392 -17.74 7.87 -4.89
CA VAL A 392 -16.97 8.21 -3.69
C VAL A 392 -15.73 7.33 -3.58
N ALA A 393 -14.58 7.95 -3.31
CA ALA A 393 -13.35 7.28 -2.89
C ALA A 393 -12.93 7.77 -1.49
N SER A 394 -12.48 6.86 -0.62
CA SER A 394 -11.97 7.15 0.72
C SER A 394 -10.58 6.56 0.90
N PHE A 395 -9.67 7.37 1.44
CA PHE A 395 -8.27 7.02 1.65
C PHE A 395 -7.96 6.91 3.14
N ALA A 396 -7.37 5.79 3.55
CA ALA A 396 -7.28 5.41 4.95
C ALA A 396 -5.87 5.01 5.42
N GLY A 397 -5.67 5.07 6.73
CA GLY A 397 -4.43 4.62 7.39
C GLY A 397 -4.46 4.92 8.89
N ARG A 398 -3.82 4.12 9.75
CA ARG A 398 -3.89 4.36 11.21
C ARG A 398 -3.06 5.56 11.64
N ALA A 399 -3.50 6.23 12.69
CA ALA A 399 -2.74 7.26 13.43
C ALA A 399 -1.81 6.65 14.50
N ALA A 400 -1.39 5.39 14.32
CA ALA A 400 -0.57 4.64 15.28
C ALA A 400 0.55 3.91 14.54
N THR A 401 1.67 3.71 15.24
CA THR A 401 2.85 3.03 14.69
C THR A 401 2.52 1.60 14.28
N ASP A 402 3.09 1.15 13.18
CA ASP A 402 3.02 -0.23 12.77
C ASP A 402 3.84 -1.10 13.75
N PRO A 403 3.27 -2.20 14.29
CA PRO A 403 3.98 -3.07 15.23
C PRO A 403 5.19 -3.77 14.60
N ASP A 404 5.22 -3.93 13.28
CA ASP A 404 6.31 -4.55 12.54
C ASP A 404 7.26 -3.50 11.93
N SER A 405 6.92 -2.20 11.94
CA SER A 405 7.81 -1.11 11.50
C SER A 405 7.69 0.15 12.35
N VAL A 406 8.77 0.49 13.08
CA VAL A 406 8.83 1.66 13.96
C VAL A 406 8.84 3.02 13.21
N LYS A 407 9.01 3.00 11.89
CA LYS A 407 9.04 4.20 11.04
C LYS A 407 7.75 4.46 10.29
N LEU A 408 6.85 3.48 10.26
CA LEU A 408 5.60 3.57 9.52
C LEU A 408 4.44 3.54 10.49
N THR A 409 3.36 4.16 10.08
CA THR A 409 2.03 3.95 10.65
C THR A 409 1.40 2.71 10.04
N LEU A 410 0.52 2.05 10.81
CA LEU A 410 -0.17 0.85 10.34
C LEU A 410 -1.08 1.20 9.14
N GLY A 411 -0.77 0.60 7.99
CA GLY A 411 -1.50 0.84 6.75
C GLY A 411 -2.89 0.20 6.71
N GLN A 412 -3.79 0.76 5.90
CA GLN A 412 -5.14 0.24 5.65
C GLN A 412 -5.48 0.35 4.15
N PRO A 413 -6.29 -0.56 3.60
CA PRO A 413 -6.74 -0.47 2.22
C PRO A 413 -7.64 0.75 2.03
N ASN A 414 -7.55 1.36 0.86
CA ASN A 414 -8.46 2.43 0.43
C ASN A 414 -9.78 1.82 -0.07
N GLN A 415 -10.83 2.64 -0.16
CA GLN A 415 -12.17 2.18 -0.55
C GLN A 415 -12.74 3.05 -1.66
N VAL A 416 -13.54 2.45 -2.55
CA VAL A 416 -14.29 3.16 -3.58
C VAL A 416 -15.68 2.57 -3.73
N TRP A 417 -16.66 3.45 -3.88
CA TRP A 417 -18.06 3.12 -4.03
C TRP A 417 -18.64 3.79 -5.26
N LEU A 418 -19.34 2.98 -6.05
CA LEU A 418 -20.02 3.42 -7.25
C LEU A 418 -21.48 3.77 -6.93
N ASN A 419 -21.92 4.94 -7.39
CA ASN A 419 -23.28 5.40 -7.25
C ASN A 419 -24.22 4.63 -8.20
N ARG A 420 -25.33 4.13 -7.66
CA ARG A 420 -26.36 3.40 -8.41
C ARG A 420 -27.52 4.33 -8.72
N SER A 421 -27.27 5.26 -9.62
CA SER A 421 -28.27 6.20 -10.14
C SER A 421 -28.98 7.02 -9.06
N GLY A 422 -28.21 7.54 -8.10
CA GLY A 422 -28.68 8.41 -7.02
C GLY A 422 -29.43 7.72 -5.88
N SER A 423 -29.51 6.39 -5.90
CA SER A 423 -30.30 5.63 -4.92
C SER A 423 -29.50 4.98 -3.80
N SER A 424 -28.28 4.55 -4.10
CA SER A 424 -27.41 3.78 -3.20
C SER A 424 -25.99 3.69 -3.75
N PHE A 425 -25.06 3.24 -2.93
CA PHE A 425 -23.66 3.00 -3.26
C PHE A 425 -23.35 1.51 -3.22
N GLY A 426 -22.54 1.04 -4.18
CA GLY A 426 -21.96 -0.31 -4.18
C GLY A 426 -20.46 -0.26 -4.01
N ASP A 427 -19.90 -1.01 -3.06
CA ASP A 427 -18.45 -1.15 -2.90
C ASP A 427 -17.86 -1.88 -4.12
N VAL A 428 -16.91 -1.21 -4.78
CA VAL A 428 -16.18 -1.73 -5.96
C VAL A 428 -14.66 -1.76 -5.73
N SER A 429 -14.22 -1.67 -4.47
CA SER A 429 -12.80 -1.52 -4.11
C SER A 429 -11.91 -2.65 -4.63
N LEU A 430 -12.43 -3.89 -4.66
CA LEU A 430 -11.68 -5.05 -5.18
C LEU A 430 -11.56 -5.04 -6.71
N GLN A 431 -12.51 -4.42 -7.41
CA GLN A 431 -12.54 -4.29 -8.86
C GLN A 431 -11.71 -3.10 -9.35
N SER A 432 -11.40 -2.13 -8.49
CA SER A 432 -10.75 -0.87 -8.86
C SER A 432 -9.24 -0.88 -8.95
N GLY A 433 -8.65 -2.06 -9.12
CA GLY A 433 -7.23 -2.26 -9.30
C GLY A 433 -6.46 -2.51 -7.99
N ALA A 434 -5.23 -2.99 -8.12
CA ALA A 434 -4.44 -3.46 -6.98
C ALA A 434 -4.10 -2.35 -5.98
N ALA A 435 -4.09 -1.08 -6.40
CA ALA A 435 -3.80 0.06 -5.54
C ALA A 435 -4.82 0.24 -4.39
N PHE A 436 -6.07 -0.20 -4.56
CA PHE A 436 -7.09 -0.16 -3.50
C PHE A 436 -6.98 -1.32 -2.51
N GLN A 437 -6.16 -2.33 -2.82
CA GLN A 437 -5.93 -3.49 -1.96
C GLN A 437 -4.65 -3.34 -1.12
N ASP A 438 -3.78 -2.40 -1.48
CA ASP A 438 -2.56 -2.11 -0.72
C ASP A 438 -2.92 -1.50 0.63
N ALA A 439 -2.41 -2.09 1.71
CA ALA A 439 -2.53 -1.51 3.04
C ALA A 439 -1.44 -0.45 3.24
N LEU A 440 -1.78 0.82 2.98
CA LEU A 440 -0.88 1.97 3.11
C LEU A 440 -1.37 2.96 4.14
N SER A 441 -0.52 3.91 4.53
CA SER A 441 -0.90 4.96 5.45
C SER A 441 -1.33 6.23 4.73
N SER A 442 -2.44 6.16 4.01
CA SER A 442 -2.94 7.27 3.21
C SER A 442 -3.37 8.44 4.10
N ARG A 443 -3.13 9.67 3.62
CA ARG A 443 -3.50 10.92 4.29
C ARG A 443 -4.27 11.82 3.35
N GLY A 444 -3.71 12.94 2.91
CA GLY A 444 -4.33 13.82 1.93
C GLY A 444 -4.42 13.15 0.56
N ALA A 445 -5.47 13.48 -0.19
CA ALA A 445 -5.65 13.02 -1.55
C ALA A 445 -6.24 14.15 -2.40
N VAL A 446 -5.96 14.14 -3.70
CA VAL A 446 -6.47 15.10 -4.69
C VAL A 446 -7.03 14.37 -5.90
N ALA A 447 -8.09 14.92 -6.47
CA ALA A 447 -8.59 14.53 -7.79
C ALA A 447 -8.13 15.55 -8.84
N ALA A 448 -7.68 15.06 -9.98
CA ALA A 448 -7.33 15.88 -11.14
C ALA A 448 -7.38 15.03 -12.41
N ASP A 449 -7.67 15.66 -13.53
CA ASP A 449 -7.46 15.05 -14.84
C ASP A 449 -6.05 15.46 -15.32
N PHE A 450 -5.03 14.66 -14.95
CA PHE A 450 -3.63 15.03 -15.20
C PHE A 450 -3.24 14.88 -16.67
N ASP A 451 -3.95 14.06 -17.45
CA ASP A 451 -3.68 13.84 -18.86
C ASP A 451 -4.71 14.48 -19.81
N ASN A 452 -5.63 15.28 -19.27
CA ASN A 452 -6.65 16.04 -20.00
C ASN A 452 -7.51 15.15 -20.91
N ASP A 453 -7.82 13.93 -20.45
CA ASP A 453 -8.57 12.94 -21.21
C ASP A 453 -10.05 12.83 -20.79
N GLY A 454 -10.40 13.46 -19.67
CA GLY A 454 -11.74 13.57 -19.12
C GLY A 454 -12.11 12.59 -18.03
N ASP A 455 -11.30 11.61 -17.70
CA ASP A 455 -11.47 10.86 -16.46
C ASP A 455 -10.59 11.42 -15.34
N LEU A 456 -11.06 11.26 -14.10
CA LEU A 456 -10.35 11.82 -12.94
C LEU A 456 -9.35 10.79 -12.42
N ASP A 457 -8.10 11.20 -12.38
CA ASP A 457 -7.01 10.55 -11.68
C ASP A 457 -6.98 10.97 -10.21
N PHE A 458 -6.28 10.18 -9.39
CA PHE A 458 -5.99 10.55 -8.01
C PHE A 458 -4.51 10.63 -7.73
N TYR A 459 -4.09 11.63 -6.96
CA TYR A 459 -2.83 11.54 -6.22
C TYR A 459 -3.12 11.39 -4.72
N VAL A 460 -2.56 10.33 -4.11
CA VAL A 460 -2.71 10.00 -2.70
C VAL A 460 -1.38 10.16 -1.99
N ALA A 461 -1.34 11.06 -1.01
CA ALA A 461 -0.16 11.29 -0.22
C ALA A 461 -0.07 10.25 0.91
N GLN A 462 1.12 9.66 1.09
CA GLN A 462 1.35 8.56 2.02
C GLN A 462 2.24 9.00 3.18
N ASN A 463 1.85 8.74 4.42
CA ASN A 463 2.71 9.06 5.57
C ASN A 463 3.94 8.13 5.59
N ASN A 464 5.13 8.72 5.54
CA ASN A 464 6.42 8.03 5.62
C ASN A 464 6.69 7.04 4.48
N ASP A 465 6.00 7.23 3.35
CA ASP A 465 6.15 6.41 2.16
C ASP A 465 6.09 7.23 0.86
N LEU A 466 6.34 6.54 -0.27
CA LEU A 466 6.08 7.06 -1.61
C LEU A 466 4.57 7.30 -1.79
N GLY A 467 4.19 8.45 -2.33
CA GLY A 467 2.80 8.73 -2.73
C GLY A 467 2.30 7.79 -3.85
N GLN A 468 1.03 7.92 -4.21
CA GLN A 468 0.41 7.15 -5.31
C GLN A 468 -0.24 8.09 -6.33
N LEU A 469 0.25 8.10 -7.57
CA LEU A 469 -0.49 8.58 -8.73
C LEU A 469 -1.30 7.40 -9.31
N LEU A 470 -2.59 7.41 -9.05
CA LEU A 470 -3.57 6.44 -9.52
C LEU A 470 -4.21 7.00 -10.79
N VAL A 471 -3.72 6.54 -11.94
CA VAL A 471 -4.30 6.91 -13.23
C VAL A 471 -5.55 6.10 -13.47
N ASN A 472 -6.63 6.78 -13.85
CA ASN A 472 -7.90 6.15 -14.19
C ASN A 472 -7.79 5.54 -15.60
N GLU A 473 -8.01 4.24 -15.72
CA GLU A 473 -7.95 3.51 -17.00
C GLU A 473 -9.32 2.90 -17.34
N THR A 474 -10.39 3.48 -16.78
CA THR A 474 -11.76 3.04 -17.01
C THR A 474 -12.13 3.20 -18.48
N ALA A 475 -13.00 2.32 -18.99
CA ALA A 475 -13.48 2.44 -20.36
C ALA A 475 -14.18 3.80 -20.56
N ARG A 476 -13.63 4.64 -21.44
CA ARG A 476 -14.07 6.03 -21.62
C ARG A 476 -15.54 6.14 -22.02
N GLN A 477 -16.26 7.00 -21.30
CA GLN A 477 -17.56 7.54 -21.68
C GLN A 477 -17.40 9.00 -22.12
N HIS A 478 -18.44 9.60 -22.68
CA HIS A 478 -18.39 11.00 -23.05
C HIS A 478 -18.38 11.88 -21.81
N TRP A 479 -17.72 13.02 -21.91
CA TRP A 479 -17.57 13.96 -20.81
C TRP A 479 -17.58 15.41 -21.31
N VAL A 480 -17.60 16.37 -20.41
CA VAL A 480 -17.30 17.78 -20.70
C VAL A 480 -16.62 18.44 -19.51
N GLY A 481 -15.54 19.16 -19.77
CA GLY A 481 -14.76 19.86 -18.76
C GLY A 481 -14.96 21.36 -18.81
N PHE A 482 -14.91 22.03 -17.66
CA PHE A 482 -15.03 23.48 -17.54
C PHE A 482 -13.93 24.05 -16.64
N GLN A 483 -13.23 25.06 -17.15
CA GLN A 483 -12.44 25.99 -16.36
C GLN A 483 -13.23 27.29 -16.25
N LEU A 484 -13.53 27.73 -15.03
CA LEU A 484 -14.24 28.99 -14.80
C LEU A 484 -13.25 30.10 -14.50
N GLN A 485 -13.52 31.30 -15.02
CA GLN A 485 -12.73 32.49 -14.76
C GLN A 485 -13.64 33.67 -14.37
N GLY A 486 -13.51 34.10 -13.12
CA GLY A 486 -14.16 35.30 -12.60
C GLY A 486 -13.60 36.58 -13.21
N VAL A 487 -14.45 37.60 -13.30
CA VAL A 487 -14.07 38.96 -13.75
C VAL A 487 -14.42 39.99 -12.67
N GLN A 488 -15.64 39.92 -12.14
CA GLN A 488 -16.08 40.71 -10.98
C GLN A 488 -15.83 39.95 -9.68
N ASP A 489 -15.96 38.62 -9.73
CA ASP A 489 -15.61 37.70 -8.65
C ASP A 489 -14.11 37.37 -8.62
N ASN A 490 -13.70 36.63 -7.60
CA ASN A 490 -12.37 36.05 -7.54
C ASN A 490 -12.03 35.29 -8.83
N ARG A 491 -10.80 35.47 -9.32
CA ARG A 491 -10.43 35.03 -10.68
C ARG A 491 -10.47 33.52 -10.85
N THR A 492 -10.20 32.75 -9.80
CA THR A 492 -10.31 31.28 -9.76
C THR A 492 -11.77 30.78 -9.71
N ALA A 493 -12.74 31.68 -9.54
CA ALA A 493 -14.17 31.38 -9.44
C ALA A 493 -14.54 30.39 -8.31
N ILE A 494 -13.75 30.33 -7.24
CA ILE A 494 -14.07 29.50 -6.06
C ILE A 494 -15.42 29.97 -5.49
N GLY A 495 -16.33 29.01 -5.28
CA GLY A 495 -17.71 29.25 -4.89
C GLY A 495 -18.71 29.33 -6.06
N ALA A 496 -18.25 29.44 -7.32
CA ALA A 496 -19.14 29.40 -8.48
C ALA A 496 -19.72 27.99 -8.65
N THR A 497 -21.00 27.90 -9.01
CA THR A 497 -21.73 26.65 -9.24
C THR A 497 -22.11 26.54 -10.72
N ILE A 498 -21.84 25.40 -11.34
CA ILE A 498 -22.25 25.10 -12.71
C ILE A 498 -23.28 23.94 -12.73
N GLU A 499 -24.32 24.14 -13.52
CA GLU A 499 -25.41 23.19 -13.76
C GLU A 499 -25.36 22.73 -15.22
N VAL A 500 -25.33 21.42 -15.45
CA VAL A 500 -25.34 20.80 -16.78
C VAL A 500 -26.58 19.92 -16.92
N GLU A 501 -27.48 20.29 -17.82
CA GLU A 501 -28.68 19.48 -18.13
C GLU A 501 -28.31 18.37 -19.12
N THR A 502 -28.42 17.12 -18.67
CA THR A 502 -28.10 15.92 -19.45
C THR A 502 -29.33 15.01 -19.58
N ALA A 503 -29.16 13.84 -20.23
CA ALA A 503 -30.19 12.80 -20.23
C ALA A 503 -30.46 12.20 -18.83
N ASN A 504 -29.50 12.28 -17.91
CA ASN A 504 -29.57 11.69 -16.57
C ASN A 504 -30.09 12.68 -15.50
N GLY A 505 -30.44 13.90 -15.89
CA GLY A 505 -30.86 14.97 -14.98
C GLY A 505 -29.95 16.19 -15.05
N ILE A 506 -30.12 17.09 -14.09
CA ILE A 506 -29.28 18.28 -13.92
C ILE A 506 -28.15 17.89 -12.97
N GLN A 507 -26.93 17.80 -13.49
CA GLN A 507 -25.74 17.63 -12.67
C GLN A 507 -25.30 19.01 -12.17
N THR A 508 -24.99 19.12 -10.88
CA THR A 508 -24.56 20.38 -10.24
C THR A 508 -23.19 20.20 -9.61
N ARG A 509 -22.25 21.11 -9.87
CA ARG A 509 -20.94 21.12 -9.20
C ARG A 509 -20.50 22.53 -8.84
N MET A 510 -19.80 22.67 -7.73
CA MET A 510 -19.21 23.92 -7.26
C MET A 510 -17.69 23.87 -7.41
N VAL A 511 -17.08 24.99 -7.80
CA VAL A 511 -15.63 25.15 -7.74
C VAL A 511 -15.22 25.24 -6.27
N ASN A 512 -14.77 24.11 -5.72
CA ASN A 512 -14.32 23.98 -4.35
C ASN A 512 -13.19 22.95 -4.28
N PRO A 513 -11.93 23.37 -4.42
CA PRO A 513 -10.81 22.45 -4.44
C PRO A 513 -10.44 21.91 -3.05
N ALA A 514 -11.01 22.44 -1.97
CA ALA A 514 -10.58 22.13 -0.60
C ALA A 514 -10.82 20.65 -0.22
N GLY A 515 -9.80 20.03 0.37
CA GLY A 515 -9.85 18.69 0.95
C GLY A 515 -8.99 18.58 2.21
N PHE A 516 -8.94 17.39 2.82
CA PHE A 516 -8.09 17.18 4.00
C PHE A 516 -6.61 17.32 3.64
N LEU A 517 -5.93 18.32 4.22
CA LEU A 517 -4.53 18.70 3.94
C LEU A 517 -4.22 19.06 2.47
N SER A 518 -5.23 19.08 1.59
CA SER A 518 -5.03 18.99 0.15
C SER A 518 -5.93 19.95 -0.62
N SER A 519 -5.54 20.24 -1.86
CA SER A 519 -6.31 21.06 -2.81
C SER A 519 -6.37 20.36 -4.17
N SER A 520 -7.56 19.96 -4.61
CA SER A 520 -7.81 19.28 -5.89
C SER A 520 -7.80 20.26 -7.08
N ASP A 521 -7.88 19.71 -8.29
CA ASP A 521 -8.06 20.48 -9.52
C ASP A 521 -9.31 21.38 -9.43
N PRO A 522 -9.20 22.70 -9.68
CA PRO A 522 -10.36 23.59 -9.66
C PRO A 522 -11.25 23.44 -10.91
N ARG A 523 -10.80 22.75 -11.96
CA ARG A 523 -11.60 22.47 -13.15
C ARG A 523 -12.66 21.42 -12.84
N LEU A 524 -13.82 21.55 -13.48
CA LEU A 524 -14.97 20.69 -13.23
C LEU A 524 -15.23 19.78 -14.43
N VAL A 525 -15.30 18.47 -14.19
CA VAL A 525 -15.61 17.45 -15.20
C VAL A 525 -17.01 16.89 -14.97
N PHE A 526 -17.78 16.73 -16.04
CA PHE A 526 -19.12 16.16 -16.04
C PHE A 526 -19.19 14.95 -16.99
N GLY A 527 -19.58 13.78 -16.46
CA GLY A 527 -19.89 12.62 -17.29
C GLY A 527 -21.19 12.82 -18.06
N LEU A 528 -21.15 12.57 -19.37
CA LEU A 528 -22.30 12.63 -20.28
C LEU A 528 -22.81 11.22 -20.65
N GLY A 529 -22.20 10.19 -20.05
CA GLY A 529 -22.45 8.80 -20.32
C GLY A 529 -22.20 8.41 -21.79
N ALA A 530 -22.78 7.29 -22.22
CA ALA A 530 -22.63 6.80 -23.59
C ALA A 530 -23.24 7.70 -24.70
N THR A 531 -24.09 8.68 -24.34
CA THR A 531 -24.77 9.49 -25.36
C THR A 531 -24.00 10.74 -25.77
N GLY A 532 -23.16 11.28 -24.89
CA GLY A 532 -22.47 12.55 -25.11
C GLY A 532 -23.40 13.76 -25.28
N LYS A 533 -24.68 13.66 -24.92
CA LYS A 533 -25.65 14.73 -25.14
C LYS A 533 -25.85 15.57 -23.88
N LEU A 534 -25.69 16.87 -24.03
CA LEU A 534 -26.10 17.90 -23.08
C LEU A 534 -27.09 18.86 -23.75
N ARG A 535 -27.93 19.53 -22.95
CA ARG A 535 -28.98 20.44 -23.43
C ARG A 535 -28.70 21.89 -23.09
N LYS A 536 -28.29 22.14 -21.86
CA LYS A 536 -28.08 23.48 -21.32
C LYS A 536 -26.94 23.44 -20.31
N VAL A 537 -26.12 24.48 -20.34
CA VAL A 537 -25.11 24.75 -19.32
C VAL A 537 -25.39 26.12 -18.75
N SER A 538 -25.42 26.23 -17.42
CA SER A 538 -25.53 27.51 -16.74
C SER A 538 -24.56 27.60 -15.58
N VAL A 539 -23.96 28.79 -15.41
CA VAL A 539 -23.06 29.11 -14.30
C VAL A 539 -23.75 30.12 -13.41
N ARG A 540 -23.68 29.91 -12.10
CA ARG A 540 -24.02 30.86 -11.05
C ARG A 540 -22.73 31.30 -10.37
N TRP A 541 -22.47 32.60 -10.38
CA TRP A 541 -21.25 33.19 -9.83
C TRP A 541 -21.42 33.56 -8.35
N PRO A 542 -20.33 33.67 -7.56
CA PRO A 542 -20.39 34.01 -6.14
C PRO A 542 -21.13 35.32 -5.83
N ASN A 543 -20.99 36.34 -6.69
CA ASN A 543 -21.73 37.61 -6.57
C ASN A 543 -23.25 37.50 -6.81
N GLY A 544 -23.75 36.32 -7.21
CA GLY A 544 -25.15 36.04 -7.50
C GLY A 544 -25.54 36.19 -8.98
N ASP A 545 -24.64 36.65 -9.85
CA ASP A 545 -24.87 36.71 -11.29
C ASP A 545 -25.01 35.29 -11.88
N SER A 546 -25.61 35.19 -13.06
CA SER A 546 -25.74 33.91 -13.76
C SER A 546 -25.58 34.06 -15.26
N ASP A 547 -24.84 33.13 -15.86
CA ASP A 547 -24.63 33.04 -17.30
C ASP A 547 -25.23 31.72 -17.84
N THR A 548 -25.74 31.74 -19.06
CA THR A 548 -26.07 30.53 -19.84
C THR A 548 -25.04 30.39 -20.95
N ILE A 549 -24.46 29.20 -21.07
CA ILE A 549 -23.31 28.96 -21.94
C ILE A 549 -23.75 28.18 -23.19
N GLU A 550 -23.42 28.75 -24.34
CA GLU A 550 -23.63 28.21 -25.68
C GLU A 550 -22.33 27.61 -26.24
N ASP A 551 -22.44 26.84 -27.33
CA ASP A 551 -21.33 26.21 -28.07
C ASP A 551 -20.48 25.21 -27.29
N VAL A 552 -21.07 24.59 -26.27
CA VAL A 552 -20.43 23.52 -25.48
C VAL A 552 -20.37 22.22 -26.28
N THR A 553 -19.14 21.79 -26.59
CA THR A 553 -18.88 20.54 -27.30
C THR A 553 -18.39 19.46 -26.32
N PRO A 554 -18.92 18.22 -26.36
CA PRO A 554 -18.39 17.10 -25.58
C PRO A 554 -16.91 16.80 -25.84
N ASP A 555 -16.34 15.99 -24.95
CA ASP A 555 -15.00 15.37 -25.00
C ASP A 555 -13.86 16.38 -25.08
N ARG A 556 -13.99 17.49 -24.34
CA ARG A 556 -12.97 18.53 -24.19
C ARG A 556 -13.25 19.47 -23.02
N TYR A 557 -12.24 20.25 -22.67
CA TYR A 557 -12.36 21.41 -21.79
C TYR A 557 -12.83 22.69 -22.50
N HIS A 558 -13.63 23.46 -21.78
CA HIS A 558 -14.05 24.81 -22.14
C HIS A 558 -13.66 25.81 -21.06
N LEU A 559 -13.11 26.95 -21.47
CA LEU A 559 -12.95 28.12 -20.62
C LEU A 559 -14.23 28.96 -20.64
N VAL A 560 -14.83 29.17 -19.48
CA VAL A 560 -16.01 30.03 -19.29
C VAL A 560 -15.59 31.26 -18.50
N VAL A 561 -15.72 32.42 -19.14
CA VAL A 561 -15.39 33.72 -18.54
C VAL A 561 -16.68 34.43 -18.16
N GLN A 562 -16.76 34.93 -16.93
CA GLN A 562 -17.93 35.65 -16.42
C GLN A 562 -18.41 36.75 -17.37
N GLY A 563 -19.72 36.77 -17.63
CA GLY A 563 -20.40 37.70 -18.52
C GLY A 563 -20.27 37.38 -20.01
N ARG A 564 -19.72 36.23 -20.40
CA ARG A 564 -19.68 35.75 -21.79
C ARG A 564 -20.59 34.55 -21.99
N SER A 565 -21.47 34.62 -22.99
CA SER A 565 -22.40 33.54 -23.34
C SER A 565 -21.76 32.39 -24.13
N THR A 566 -20.64 32.63 -24.83
CA THR A 566 -19.97 31.60 -25.65
C THR A 566 -18.80 31.00 -24.88
N ALA A 567 -18.78 29.67 -24.75
CA ALA A 567 -17.62 28.94 -24.24
C ALA A 567 -16.42 29.07 -25.19
N LEU A 568 -15.24 29.28 -24.64
CA LEU A 568 -14.00 29.27 -25.42
C LEU A 568 -13.37 27.87 -25.34
N PRO A 569 -12.88 27.30 -26.45
CA PRO A 569 -12.02 26.13 -26.37
C PRO A 569 -10.84 26.46 -25.45
N SER A 570 -10.60 25.62 -24.45
CA SER A 570 -9.40 25.78 -23.64
C SER A 570 -8.15 25.65 -24.52
N ALA A 571 -7.07 26.36 -24.17
CA ALA A 571 -5.77 26.19 -24.82
C ALA A 571 -5.13 24.82 -24.53
N MET A 572 -5.73 24.03 -23.63
CA MET A 572 -5.32 22.69 -23.25
C MET A 572 -5.34 21.76 -24.47
N ALA A 573 -4.20 21.17 -24.79
CA ALA A 573 -4.14 20.07 -25.73
C ALA A 573 -4.81 18.86 -25.08
N THR A 574 -5.93 18.39 -25.64
CA THR A 574 -6.49 17.09 -25.23
C THR A 574 -5.50 16.01 -25.65
N HIS A 575 -5.29 15.01 -24.80
CA HIS A 575 -4.58 13.80 -25.20
C HIS A 575 -5.52 12.90 -26.03
N ALA A 576 -6.15 13.50 -27.05
CA ALA A 576 -7.06 12.84 -27.96
C ALA A 576 -6.27 11.80 -28.77
N GLY A 577 -6.36 10.53 -28.34
CA GLY A 577 -6.00 9.37 -29.16
C GLY A 577 -4.52 9.02 -29.21
N ALA A 578 -3.67 9.59 -28.36
CA ALA A 578 -2.28 9.21 -28.28
C ALA A 578 -1.97 8.65 -26.88
N ARG A 579 -2.25 7.35 -26.66
CA ARG A 579 -1.12 6.52 -26.20
C ARG A 579 -0.05 6.86 -27.21
N ARG A 580 0.90 7.72 -26.84
CA ARG A 580 2.03 8.05 -27.69
C ARG A 580 2.45 6.71 -28.24
N GLU A 581 2.33 6.50 -29.55
CA GLU A 581 3.09 5.42 -30.18
C GLU A 581 4.52 5.84 -29.86
N LEU A 582 5.00 5.39 -28.69
CA LEU A 582 6.40 5.36 -28.34
C LEU A 582 7.08 4.79 -29.58
N PRO A 583 8.17 5.43 -30.03
CA PRO A 583 8.71 5.22 -31.36
C PRO A 583 8.78 3.72 -31.61
N ARG A 584 7.80 3.21 -32.39
CA ARG A 584 7.64 1.77 -32.62
C ARG A 584 9.02 1.26 -32.87
N LEU A 585 9.50 0.31 -32.07
CA LEU A 585 10.79 -0.37 -32.27
C LEU A 585 10.99 -0.59 -33.78
N ALA A 586 11.70 0.32 -34.45
CA ALA A 586 11.67 0.48 -35.90
C ALA A 586 12.64 -0.51 -36.54
N ILE A 587 12.48 -1.77 -36.14
CA ILE A 587 13.31 -2.91 -36.48
C ILE A 587 12.35 -3.92 -37.06
N GLY A 588 12.06 -3.82 -38.36
CA GLY A 588 11.24 -4.78 -39.13
C GLY A 588 10.05 -5.35 -38.33
N ALA A 589 9.02 -4.53 -38.14
CA ALA A 589 7.99 -4.57 -37.08
C ALA A 589 7.21 -5.89 -36.84
N ASP A 590 7.44 -6.98 -37.59
CA ASP A 590 6.65 -8.22 -37.47
C ASP A 590 7.37 -9.40 -36.81
N ASN A 591 8.68 -9.29 -36.50
CA ASN A 591 9.43 -10.41 -35.90
C ASN A 591 9.74 -10.18 -34.41
N ALA A 592 9.00 -10.89 -33.53
CA ALA A 592 9.19 -10.84 -32.08
C ALA A 592 10.62 -11.19 -31.62
N ALA A 593 11.32 -12.10 -32.30
CA ALA A 593 12.70 -12.46 -31.96
C ALA A 593 13.67 -11.27 -32.16
N ASN A 594 13.47 -10.47 -33.21
CA ASN A 594 14.28 -9.28 -33.45
C ASN A 594 14.01 -8.20 -32.39
N ARG A 595 12.73 -7.99 -32.05
CA ARG A 595 12.34 -7.05 -30.98
C ARG A 595 12.96 -7.48 -29.64
N ALA A 596 12.87 -8.76 -29.28
CA ALA A 596 13.45 -9.28 -28.05
C ALA A 596 14.98 -9.14 -28.01
N GLN A 597 15.67 -9.42 -29.13
CA GLN A 597 17.13 -9.22 -29.23
C GLN A 597 17.53 -7.76 -29.06
N TYR A 598 16.80 -6.83 -29.67
CA TYR A 598 17.08 -5.41 -29.51
C TYR A 598 16.77 -4.92 -28.10
N THR A 599 15.64 -5.34 -27.52
CA THR A 599 15.31 -5.02 -26.11
C THR A 599 16.39 -5.53 -25.16
N ALA A 600 16.91 -6.74 -25.39
CA ALA A 600 18.03 -7.26 -24.62
C ALA A 600 19.31 -6.44 -24.84
N TRP A 601 19.57 -5.97 -26.06
CA TRP A 601 20.70 -5.11 -26.40
C TRP A 601 20.65 -3.75 -25.68
N LEU A 602 19.46 -3.13 -25.58
CA LEU A 602 19.24 -1.88 -24.85
C LEU A 602 19.67 -1.99 -23.37
N GLY A 603 19.40 -3.13 -22.74
CA GLY A 603 19.81 -3.38 -21.35
C GLY A 603 21.33 -3.47 -21.15
N TYR A 604 22.11 -3.72 -22.20
CA TYR A 604 23.57 -3.72 -22.17
C TYR A 604 24.19 -2.41 -22.67
N HIS A 605 23.43 -1.61 -23.44
CA HIS A 605 23.89 -0.37 -24.06
C HIS A 605 22.89 0.75 -23.77
N PRO A 606 22.74 1.16 -22.50
CA PRO A 606 21.73 2.14 -22.13
C PRO A 606 22.02 3.52 -22.72
N THR A 607 20.98 4.13 -23.28
CA THR A 607 20.91 5.52 -23.68
C THR A 607 19.91 6.27 -22.80
N ALA A 608 19.78 7.58 -22.98
CA ALA A 608 18.76 8.37 -22.28
C ALA A 608 17.32 7.91 -22.60
N GLU A 609 17.10 7.25 -23.74
CA GLU A 609 15.79 6.77 -24.19
C GLU A 609 15.49 5.33 -23.73
N THR A 610 16.51 4.58 -23.31
CA THR A 610 16.37 3.17 -22.91
C THR A 610 15.23 2.92 -21.94
N PRO A 611 15.06 3.69 -20.84
CA PRO A 611 13.86 3.64 -20.01
C PRO A 611 12.52 3.53 -20.73
N ALA A 612 12.27 4.43 -21.69
CA ALA A 612 11.00 4.51 -22.39
C ALA A 612 10.82 3.31 -23.34
N LEU A 613 11.90 2.90 -24.01
CA LEU A 613 11.88 1.75 -24.92
C LEU A 613 11.68 0.42 -24.18
N LEU A 614 12.24 0.27 -22.97
CA LEU A 614 11.98 -0.91 -22.13
C LEU A 614 10.52 -0.93 -21.64
N TYR A 615 9.93 0.25 -21.38
CA TYR A 615 8.53 0.37 -20.98
C TYR A 615 7.58 -0.04 -22.11
N GLU A 616 7.88 0.39 -23.34
CA GLU A 616 7.18 -0.06 -24.54
C GLU A 616 7.28 -1.58 -24.69
N ALA A 617 8.48 -2.13 -24.54
CA ALA A 617 8.72 -3.57 -24.65
C ALA A 617 8.01 -4.40 -23.57
N LEU A 618 7.73 -3.84 -22.38
CA LEU A 618 6.90 -4.48 -21.35
C LEU A 618 5.42 -4.56 -21.73
N SER A 619 4.96 -3.73 -22.66
CA SER A 619 3.57 -3.78 -23.17
C SER A 619 3.44 -4.63 -24.44
N ASP A 620 4.52 -5.29 -24.89
CA ASP A 620 4.52 -6.14 -26.09
C ASP A 620 3.64 -7.39 -25.89
N THR A 621 2.97 -7.81 -26.95
CA THR A 621 2.11 -9.00 -26.93
C THR A 621 2.94 -10.29 -26.75
N ASP A 622 4.20 -10.30 -27.18
CA ASP A 622 5.12 -11.44 -27.04
C ASP A 622 5.84 -11.46 -25.68
N SER A 623 5.75 -12.60 -24.97
CA SER A 623 6.36 -12.75 -23.65
C SER A 623 7.90 -12.78 -23.68
N GLY A 624 8.52 -13.13 -24.80
CA GLY A 624 9.96 -13.09 -24.98
C GLY A 624 10.51 -11.66 -25.03
N VAL A 625 9.77 -10.75 -25.66
CA VAL A 625 10.08 -9.31 -25.67
C VAL A 625 9.93 -8.71 -24.27
N ARG A 626 8.83 -9.02 -23.57
CA ARG A 626 8.62 -8.58 -22.18
C ARG A 626 9.68 -9.13 -21.23
N LEU A 627 10.07 -10.40 -21.37
CA LEU A 627 11.17 -10.98 -20.60
C LEU A 627 12.50 -10.25 -20.84
N ALA A 628 12.82 -9.93 -22.09
CA ALA A 628 14.01 -9.15 -22.42
C ALA A 628 13.96 -7.75 -21.78
N ALA A 629 12.77 -7.15 -21.69
CA ALA A 629 12.57 -5.87 -21.02
C ALA A 629 12.84 -5.95 -19.52
N ILE A 630 12.30 -6.97 -18.84
CA ILE A 630 12.54 -7.24 -17.41
C ILE A 630 14.04 -7.44 -17.14
N GLN A 631 14.71 -8.24 -17.96
CA GLN A 631 16.15 -8.47 -17.83
C GLN A 631 16.97 -7.22 -18.11
N GLY A 632 16.54 -6.38 -19.06
CA GLY A 632 17.15 -5.09 -19.34
C GLY A 632 16.99 -4.13 -18.16
N ALA A 633 15.78 -4.03 -17.60
CA ALA A 633 15.48 -3.20 -16.44
C ALA A 633 16.34 -3.59 -15.22
N GLY A 634 16.47 -4.89 -14.95
CA GLY A 634 17.31 -5.39 -13.84
C GLY A 634 18.80 -5.07 -13.97
N LYS A 635 19.30 -4.74 -15.16
CA LYS A 635 20.70 -4.30 -15.38
C LYS A 635 20.91 -2.81 -15.19
N LEU A 636 19.88 -1.99 -15.43
CA LEU A 636 19.99 -0.54 -15.31
C LEU A 636 20.22 -0.07 -13.86
N GLN A 637 19.77 -0.85 -12.87
CA GLN A 637 19.89 -0.57 -11.43
C GLN A 637 19.55 0.88 -11.04
N SER A 638 18.47 1.43 -11.62
CA SER A 638 18.03 2.80 -11.36
C SER A 638 16.62 2.85 -10.79
N THR A 639 16.16 4.03 -10.34
CA THR A 639 14.76 4.25 -9.97
C THR A 639 13.80 3.97 -11.15
N THR A 640 14.27 4.14 -12.39
CA THR A 640 13.50 3.72 -13.57
C THR A 640 13.40 2.20 -13.69
N SER A 641 14.43 1.44 -13.30
CA SER A 641 14.34 -0.03 -13.20
C SER A 641 13.22 -0.43 -12.26
N LEU A 642 13.11 0.25 -11.11
CA LEU A 642 12.08 -0.06 -10.13
C LEU A 642 10.69 0.08 -10.75
N ALA A 643 10.40 1.20 -11.45
CA ALA A 643 9.12 1.42 -12.14
C ALA A 643 8.76 0.29 -13.11
N LEU A 644 9.72 -0.10 -13.96
CA LEU A 644 9.56 -1.17 -14.95
C LEU A 644 9.30 -2.53 -14.28
N LEU A 645 10.07 -2.84 -13.24
CA LEU A 645 9.99 -4.12 -12.55
C LEU A 645 8.74 -4.25 -11.68
N THR A 646 8.26 -3.16 -11.09
CA THR A 646 7.01 -3.17 -10.32
C THR A 646 5.81 -3.39 -11.23
N ASP A 647 5.80 -2.81 -12.44
CA ASP A 647 4.78 -3.08 -13.44
C ASP A 647 4.82 -4.54 -13.93
N ALA A 648 6.02 -5.09 -14.09
CA ALA A 648 6.20 -6.49 -14.49
C ALA A 648 5.72 -7.51 -13.44
N LEU A 649 5.50 -7.10 -12.19
CA LEU A 649 4.85 -7.94 -11.17
C LEU A 649 3.35 -8.13 -11.43
N GLU A 650 2.75 -7.35 -12.32
CA GLU A 650 1.34 -7.47 -12.74
C GLU A 650 1.21 -8.21 -14.09
N ASP A 651 2.31 -8.75 -14.66
CA ASP A 651 2.26 -9.49 -15.93
C ASP A 651 1.35 -10.73 -15.80
N PRO A 652 0.48 -11.03 -16.78
CA PRO A 652 -0.35 -12.23 -16.76
C PRO A 652 0.45 -13.54 -16.73
N ASP A 653 1.70 -13.56 -17.21
CA ASP A 653 2.57 -14.73 -17.16
C ASP A 653 3.32 -14.83 -15.81
N PRO A 654 3.07 -15.87 -14.99
CA PRO A 654 3.74 -16.03 -13.71
C PRO A 654 5.26 -16.24 -13.83
N GLU A 655 5.79 -16.73 -14.96
CA GLU A 655 7.25 -16.81 -15.16
C GLU A 655 7.89 -15.42 -15.30
N LEU A 656 7.19 -14.47 -15.92
CA LEU A 656 7.67 -13.10 -16.03
C LEU A 656 7.61 -12.40 -14.66
N ARG A 657 6.53 -12.61 -13.90
CA ARG A 657 6.44 -12.14 -12.49
C ARG A 657 7.59 -12.67 -11.65
N LEU A 658 7.94 -13.96 -11.77
CA LEU A 658 9.10 -14.55 -11.10
C LEU A 658 10.42 -13.88 -11.48
N LYS A 659 10.61 -13.56 -12.77
CA LYS A 659 11.82 -12.87 -13.25
C LYS A 659 11.90 -11.42 -12.79
N ALA A 660 10.75 -10.75 -12.65
CA ALA A 660 10.68 -9.44 -12.03
C ALA A 660 11.09 -9.50 -10.56
N ILE A 661 10.62 -10.49 -9.80
CA ILE A 661 11.06 -10.72 -8.40
C ILE A 661 12.58 -10.98 -8.33
N ASP A 662 13.12 -11.84 -9.20
CA ASP A 662 14.57 -12.12 -9.27
C ASP A 662 15.40 -10.84 -9.56
N ALA A 663 14.84 -9.90 -10.32
CA ALA A 663 15.50 -8.63 -10.62
C ALA A 663 15.38 -7.63 -9.46
N LEU A 664 14.24 -7.58 -8.77
CA LEU A 664 14.01 -6.75 -7.59
C LEU A 664 14.86 -7.18 -6.40
N GLU A 665 15.09 -8.48 -6.20
CA GLU A 665 15.98 -9.01 -5.15
C GLU A 665 17.37 -8.36 -5.21
N LYS A 666 17.89 -8.12 -6.42
CA LYS A 666 19.22 -7.50 -6.63
C LYS A 666 19.23 -5.99 -6.43
N LEU A 667 18.08 -5.32 -6.44
CA LEU A 667 17.98 -3.89 -6.22
C LEU A 667 18.00 -3.53 -4.74
N GLU A 668 17.55 -4.44 -3.86
CA GLU A 668 17.52 -4.25 -2.41
C GLU A 668 16.90 -2.89 -2.01
N SER A 669 15.84 -2.48 -2.73
CA SER A 669 15.22 -1.17 -2.54
C SER A 669 14.07 -1.28 -1.54
N GLU A 670 14.14 -0.52 -0.44
CA GLU A 670 13.02 -0.41 0.52
C GLU A 670 11.66 -0.16 -0.16
N LEU A 671 11.65 0.61 -1.26
CA LEU A 671 10.43 0.93 -1.98
C LEU A 671 9.79 -0.32 -2.63
N SER A 672 10.58 -1.30 -3.07
CA SER A 672 10.03 -2.49 -3.73
C SER A 672 9.21 -3.37 -2.79
N ALA A 673 9.40 -3.24 -1.46
CA ALA A 673 8.71 -4.05 -0.46
C ALA A 673 7.18 -4.02 -0.66
N ARG A 674 6.61 -2.84 -0.93
CA ARG A 674 5.17 -2.66 -1.17
C ARG A 674 4.62 -3.59 -2.25
N TRP A 675 5.25 -3.62 -3.41
CA TRP A 675 4.81 -4.47 -4.52
C TRP A 675 5.15 -5.94 -4.28
N LEU A 676 6.27 -6.23 -3.62
CA LEU A 676 6.69 -7.59 -3.27
C LEU A 676 5.75 -8.27 -2.27
N LEU A 677 5.09 -7.51 -1.39
CA LEU A 677 4.05 -8.02 -0.49
C LEU A 677 2.87 -8.63 -1.26
N ARG A 678 2.49 -8.06 -2.42
CA ARG A 678 1.43 -8.62 -3.27
C ARG A 678 1.80 -10.02 -3.77
N GLY A 679 3.08 -10.24 -4.06
CA GLY A 679 3.60 -11.53 -4.49
C GLY A 679 3.37 -12.67 -3.47
N LEU A 680 3.20 -12.36 -2.19
CA LEU A 680 2.86 -13.34 -1.14
C LEU A 680 1.41 -13.85 -1.26
N ARG A 681 0.54 -13.11 -1.96
CA ARG A 681 -0.88 -13.45 -2.20
C ARG A 681 -1.17 -13.73 -3.68
N ASP A 682 -0.14 -13.90 -4.50
CA ASP A 682 -0.27 -14.19 -5.93
C ASP A 682 -1.05 -15.48 -6.18
N GLU A 683 -1.81 -15.55 -7.27
CA GLU A 683 -2.53 -16.76 -7.69
C GLU A 683 -1.60 -17.97 -7.90
N SER A 684 -0.36 -17.73 -8.36
CA SER A 684 0.64 -18.75 -8.64
C SER A 684 1.41 -19.12 -7.38
N ALA A 685 1.32 -20.40 -6.98
CA ALA A 685 2.08 -20.93 -5.85
C ALA A 685 3.60 -20.75 -6.00
N ARG A 686 4.12 -20.76 -7.23
CA ARG A 686 5.56 -20.52 -7.49
C ARG A 686 5.96 -19.07 -7.18
N VAL A 687 5.10 -18.11 -7.52
CA VAL A 687 5.31 -16.69 -7.22
C VAL A 687 5.22 -16.45 -5.71
N ARG A 688 4.21 -17.01 -5.02
CA ARG A 688 4.10 -16.95 -3.56
C ARG A 688 5.34 -17.52 -2.87
N GLN A 689 5.77 -18.72 -3.29
CA GLN A 689 6.96 -19.36 -2.75
C GLN A 689 8.23 -18.51 -2.96
N ARG A 690 8.41 -17.94 -4.16
CA ARG A 690 9.59 -17.12 -4.47
C ARG A 690 9.59 -15.82 -3.67
N SER A 691 8.44 -15.17 -3.53
CA SER A 691 8.26 -13.96 -2.72
C SER A 691 8.62 -14.23 -1.25
N ALA A 692 8.13 -15.34 -0.67
CA ALA A 692 8.48 -15.74 0.70
C ALA A 692 9.99 -15.99 0.87
N ARG A 693 10.63 -16.69 -0.08
CA ARG A 693 12.10 -16.92 -0.06
C ARG A 693 12.92 -15.63 -0.20
N MET A 694 12.40 -14.64 -0.93
CA MET A 694 13.07 -13.36 -1.06
C MET A 694 12.96 -12.57 0.26
N PHE A 695 11.82 -12.58 0.96
CA PHE A 695 11.76 -11.99 2.31
C PHE A 695 12.64 -12.77 3.30
N GLU A 696 12.72 -14.11 3.20
CA GLU A 696 13.71 -14.91 3.95
C GLU A 696 15.14 -14.37 3.73
N HIS A 697 15.52 -14.09 2.48
CA HIS A 697 16.82 -13.49 2.16
C HIS A 697 16.98 -12.09 2.79
N PHE A 698 15.99 -11.21 2.65
CA PHE A 698 16.05 -9.86 3.24
C PHE A 698 16.09 -9.87 4.77
N PHE A 699 15.49 -10.86 5.44
CA PHE A 699 15.61 -11.01 6.89
C PHE A 699 17.02 -11.42 7.32
N ARG A 700 17.68 -12.26 6.52
CA ARG A 700 19.05 -12.72 6.76
C ARG A 700 20.09 -11.63 6.48
N GLU A 701 19.90 -10.84 5.44
CA GLU A 701 20.80 -9.75 5.06
C GLU A 701 20.37 -8.45 5.78
N GLU A 702 21.09 -8.06 6.83
CA GLU A 702 20.74 -6.88 7.65
C GLU A 702 20.64 -5.59 6.83
N GLU A 703 21.45 -5.44 5.77
CA GLU A 703 21.56 -4.21 4.97
C GLU A 703 20.61 -4.16 3.75
N ALA A 704 20.04 -5.29 3.31
CA ALA A 704 19.25 -5.36 2.07
C ALA A 704 17.90 -4.63 2.17
N MET A 705 17.26 -4.68 3.35
CA MET A 705 16.08 -3.88 3.70
C MET A 705 16.09 -3.67 5.22
N VAL A 706 15.88 -2.44 5.67
CA VAL A 706 16.02 -2.04 7.07
C VAL A 706 14.67 -1.96 7.78
N TYR A 707 13.66 -1.34 7.18
CA TYR A 707 12.42 -0.99 7.89
C TYR A 707 11.19 -1.72 7.36
N ARG A 708 11.03 -1.82 6.03
CA ARG A 708 9.81 -2.35 5.43
C ARG A 708 9.73 -3.88 5.34
N LYS A 709 10.86 -4.59 5.40
CA LYS A 709 10.86 -6.07 5.25
C LYS A 709 9.95 -6.79 6.25
N TYR A 710 9.81 -6.25 7.45
CA TYR A 710 9.00 -6.85 8.52
C TYR A 710 7.49 -6.72 8.28
N LEU A 711 7.04 -5.83 7.39
CA LEU A 711 5.64 -5.78 6.95
C LEU A 711 5.19 -7.08 6.28
N ALA A 712 6.12 -7.94 5.87
CA ALA A 712 5.80 -9.27 5.33
C ALA A 712 5.35 -10.27 6.41
N VAL A 713 5.65 -10.03 7.70
CA VAL A 713 5.38 -10.99 8.77
C VAL A 713 3.90 -11.39 8.86
N PRO A 714 2.91 -10.46 8.83
CA PRO A 714 1.49 -10.83 8.83
C PRO A 714 1.10 -11.71 7.63
N ALA A 715 1.52 -11.34 6.41
CA ALA A 715 1.22 -12.11 5.20
C ALA A 715 1.89 -13.49 5.22
N LEU A 716 3.13 -13.60 5.73
CA LEU A 716 3.81 -14.88 5.91
C LEU A 716 3.13 -15.77 6.96
N ILE A 717 2.50 -15.20 7.99
CA ILE A 717 1.66 -15.94 8.94
C ILE A 717 0.41 -16.50 8.24
N GLU A 718 -0.26 -15.71 7.39
CA GLU A 718 -1.40 -16.19 6.59
C GLU A 718 -0.99 -17.37 5.68
N MET A 719 0.21 -17.31 5.10
CA MET A 719 0.75 -18.38 4.23
C MET A 719 1.06 -19.70 4.94
N LEU A 720 1.00 -19.76 6.28
CA LEU A 720 1.14 -21.02 7.02
C LEU A 720 0.02 -22.02 6.69
N ASP A 721 -1.14 -21.51 6.26
CA ASP A 721 -2.33 -22.26 5.86
C ASP A 721 -2.46 -22.42 4.33
N ASP A 722 -1.43 -22.03 3.55
CA ASP A 722 -1.44 -22.19 2.09
C ASP A 722 -1.66 -23.66 1.68
N PRO A 723 -2.44 -23.95 0.62
CA PRO A 723 -2.67 -25.33 0.19
C PRO A 723 -1.38 -26.06 -0.24
N GLU A 724 -0.38 -25.33 -0.72
CA GLU A 724 0.84 -25.90 -1.29
C GLU A 724 1.95 -26.03 -0.24
N LEU A 725 2.35 -27.27 0.05
CA LEU A 725 3.42 -27.57 1.02
C LEU A 725 4.72 -26.77 0.78
N PRO A 726 5.22 -26.60 -0.46
CA PRO A 726 6.44 -25.82 -0.70
C PRO A 726 6.31 -24.33 -0.34
N VAL A 727 5.10 -23.77 -0.39
CA VAL A 727 4.80 -22.38 -0.01
C VAL A 727 4.80 -22.25 1.51
N ARG A 728 4.09 -23.15 2.21
CA ARG A 728 4.08 -23.20 3.67
C ARG A 728 5.49 -23.31 4.26
N VAL A 729 6.33 -24.18 3.71
CA VAL A 729 7.72 -24.34 4.14
C VAL A 729 8.53 -23.05 3.94
N ALA A 730 8.37 -22.38 2.79
CA ALA A 730 9.04 -21.10 2.56
C ALA A 730 8.58 -20.02 3.56
N ALA A 731 7.29 -19.96 3.86
CA ALA A 731 6.74 -19.03 4.86
C ALA A 731 7.29 -19.30 6.27
N ILE A 732 7.31 -20.56 6.73
CA ILE A 732 7.87 -20.95 8.03
C ILE A 732 9.34 -20.54 8.13
N ARG A 733 10.12 -20.76 7.08
CA ARG A 733 11.54 -20.38 7.05
C ARG A 733 11.72 -18.88 7.15
N ALA A 734 11.00 -18.11 6.33
CA ALA A 734 11.04 -16.65 6.37
C ALA A 734 10.65 -16.10 7.74
N LEU A 735 9.61 -16.63 8.38
CA LEU A 735 9.19 -16.24 9.73
C LEU A 735 10.25 -16.54 10.80
N GLY A 736 10.97 -17.66 10.65
CA GLY A 736 12.11 -17.98 11.50
C GLY A 736 13.21 -16.93 11.38
N GLU A 737 13.63 -16.61 10.16
CA GLU A 737 14.70 -15.61 9.91
C GLU A 737 14.26 -14.18 10.30
N ALA A 738 12.96 -13.89 10.27
CA ALA A 738 12.43 -12.60 10.72
C ALA A 738 12.67 -12.34 12.22
N GLU A 739 12.85 -13.41 13.02
CA GLU A 739 13.06 -13.36 14.47
C GLU A 739 12.02 -12.48 15.21
N ARG A 740 10.75 -12.53 14.78
CA ARG A 740 9.65 -11.72 15.36
C ARG A 740 8.76 -12.52 16.30
N TYR A 741 8.51 -11.96 17.49
CA TYR A 741 7.62 -12.52 18.52
C TYR A 741 6.21 -12.86 18.00
N ARG A 742 5.66 -12.04 17.09
CA ARG A 742 4.33 -12.23 16.49
C ARG A 742 4.17 -13.61 15.81
N ALA A 743 5.25 -14.22 15.33
CA ALA A 743 5.23 -15.52 14.66
C ALA A 743 5.16 -16.71 15.63
N VAL A 744 5.45 -16.52 16.93
CA VAL A 744 5.65 -17.63 17.89
C VAL A 744 4.39 -18.46 18.08
N LYS A 745 3.24 -17.82 18.36
CA LYS A 745 1.97 -18.52 18.59
C LYS A 745 1.48 -19.28 17.34
N PRO A 746 1.48 -18.69 16.12
CA PRO A 746 1.19 -19.42 14.89
C PRO A 746 2.12 -20.63 14.67
N LEU A 747 3.44 -20.45 14.86
CA LEU A 747 4.42 -21.53 14.70
C LEU A 747 4.25 -22.64 15.75
N LEU A 748 3.89 -22.30 16.99
CA LEU A 748 3.55 -23.29 18.03
C LEU A 748 2.35 -24.15 17.63
N ALA A 749 1.32 -23.56 17.01
CA ALA A 749 0.17 -24.32 16.52
C ALA A 749 0.58 -25.36 15.46
N LEU A 750 1.59 -25.06 14.63
CA LEU A 750 2.12 -25.99 13.63
C LEU A 750 2.85 -27.20 14.21
N MET A 751 3.28 -27.16 15.47
CA MET A 751 3.85 -28.33 16.15
C MET A 751 2.83 -29.48 16.28
N ALA A 752 1.53 -29.20 16.22
CA ALA A 752 0.48 -30.22 16.19
C ALA A 752 0.11 -30.71 14.77
N ASN A 753 0.75 -30.19 13.72
CA ASN A 753 0.41 -30.54 12.33
C ASN A 753 0.68 -32.02 12.03
N SER A 754 -0.08 -32.64 11.13
CA SER A 754 0.12 -34.06 10.76
C SER A 754 1.40 -34.29 9.94
N ASN A 755 1.84 -33.29 9.16
CA ASN A 755 3.03 -33.38 8.33
C ASN A 755 4.32 -33.15 9.16
N GLY A 756 5.21 -34.15 9.19
CA GLY A 756 6.47 -34.09 9.95
C GLY A 756 7.46 -33.05 9.45
N GLN A 757 7.44 -32.69 8.16
CA GLN A 757 8.29 -31.63 7.62
C GLN A 757 7.86 -30.26 8.17
N ILE A 758 6.56 -29.99 8.25
CA ILE A 758 6.02 -28.76 8.83
C ILE A 758 6.42 -28.62 10.31
N ARG A 759 6.29 -29.70 11.08
CA ARG A 759 6.72 -29.71 12.49
C ARG A 759 8.22 -29.44 12.65
N ALA A 760 9.06 -30.01 11.78
CA ALA A 760 10.51 -29.83 11.84
C ALA A 760 10.90 -28.38 11.52
N GLU A 761 10.35 -27.80 10.45
CA GLU A 761 10.59 -26.41 10.08
C GLU A 761 10.04 -25.44 11.13
N ALA A 762 8.88 -25.74 11.73
CA ALA A 762 8.33 -24.94 12.82
C ALA A 762 9.24 -24.95 14.06
N ALA A 763 9.76 -26.12 14.45
CA ALA A 763 10.74 -26.24 15.52
C ALA A 763 12.02 -25.43 15.22
N ARG A 764 12.51 -25.46 13.97
CA ARG A 764 13.63 -24.63 13.51
C ARG A 764 13.35 -23.14 13.73
N ALA A 765 12.21 -22.67 13.23
CA ALA A 765 11.79 -21.28 13.30
C ALA A 765 11.62 -20.79 14.74
N LEU A 766 10.97 -21.58 15.61
CA LEU A 766 10.85 -21.28 17.05
C LEU A 766 12.23 -21.15 17.72
N GLY A 767 13.19 -21.99 17.30
CA GLY A 767 14.59 -21.91 17.75
C GLY A 767 15.34 -20.66 17.31
N LEU A 768 15.02 -20.10 16.14
CA LEU A 768 15.56 -18.82 15.65
C LEU A 768 15.02 -17.64 16.46
N ILE A 769 13.71 -17.61 16.73
CA ILE A 769 13.04 -16.52 17.45
C ILE A 769 13.44 -16.47 18.94
N ARG A 770 13.74 -17.63 19.55
CA ARG A 770 14.28 -17.77 20.92
C ARG A 770 13.34 -17.33 22.05
N GLU A 771 12.04 -17.57 21.90
CA GLU A 771 11.09 -17.35 23.00
C GLU A 771 10.99 -18.54 23.97
N ARG A 772 11.02 -18.25 25.27
CA ARG A 772 11.04 -19.29 26.32
C ARG A 772 9.74 -20.06 26.45
N GLU A 773 8.61 -19.46 26.09
CA GLU A 773 7.29 -20.11 26.19
C GLU A 773 7.17 -21.39 25.35
N VAL A 774 8.07 -21.59 24.38
CA VAL A 774 8.05 -22.74 23.45
C VAL A 774 8.68 -24.00 24.03
N ILE A 775 9.42 -23.89 25.15
CA ILE A 775 10.28 -24.97 25.70
C ILE A 775 9.48 -26.24 25.99
N ASP A 776 8.33 -26.13 26.66
CA ASP A 776 7.54 -27.30 27.08
C ASP A 776 6.99 -28.08 25.88
N THR A 777 6.57 -27.36 24.84
CA THR A 777 6.15 -27.96 23.57
C THR A 777 7.32 -28.70 22.92
N LEU A 778 8.50 -28.08 22.82
CA LEU A 778 9.68 -28.74 22.24
C LEU A 778 10.07 -30.00 23.00
N LEU A 779 10.04 -29.97 24.33
CA LEU A 779 10.32 -31.13 25.20
C LEU A 779 9.32 -32.27 24.96
N THR A 780 8.04 -31.94 24.77
CA THR A 780 7.00 -32.94 24.48
C THR A 780 7.29 -33.70 23.19
N HIS A 781 7.73 -33.01 22.13
CA HIS A 781 8.09 -33.66 20.86
C HIS A 781 9.39 -34.47 20.95
N ILE A 782 10.39 -34.00 21.71
CA ILE A 782 11.64 -34.76 21.91
C ILE A 782 11.38 -36.10 22.61
N ASN A 783 10.49 -36.09 23.60
CA ASN A 783 10.15 -37.25 24.42
C ASN A 783 9.15 -38.20 23.75
N ASN A 784 8.48 -37.78 22.68
CA ASN A 784 7.58 -38.64 21.92
C ASN A 784 8.38 -39.63 21.05
N THR A 785 8.34 -40.92 21.41
CA THR A 785 9.05 -41.98 20.70
C THR A 785 8.50 -42.29 19.30
N LYS A 786 7.29 -41.82 18.97
CA LYS A 786 6.70 -41.94 17.63
C LYS A 786 6.97 -40.73 16.74
N GLU A 787 7.65 -39.72 17.26
CA GLU A 787 7.95 -38.51 16.52
C GLU A 787 9.12 -38.72 15.54
N SER A 788 9.07 -38.04 14.40
CA SER A 788 10.09 -38.12 13.37
C SER A 788 11.46 -37.70 13.91
N PRO A 789 12.54 -38.42 13.54
CA PRO A 789 13.91 -38.03 13.84
C PRO A 789 14.24 -36.59 13.46
N ASN A 790 13.69 -36.12 12.34
CA ASN A 790 13.93 -34.77 11.85
C ASN A 790 13.37 -33.69 12.79
N VAL A 791 12.13 -33.89 13.26
CA VAL A 791 11.48 -32.99 14.23
C VAL A 791 12.25 -32.95 15.54
N ARG A 792 12.62 -34.14 16.06
CA ARG A 792 13.36 -34.26 17.33
C ARG A 792 14.74 -33.59 17.26
N ALA A 793 15.43 -33.70 16.12
CA ALA A 793 16.70 -33.01 15.88
C ALA A 793 16.54 -31.48 15.92
N HIS A 794 15.56 -30.94 15.20
CA HIS A 794 15.27 -29.51 15.19
C HIS A 794 14.84 -28.97 16.56
N CYS A 795 14.06 -29.73 17.34
CA CYS A 795 13.72 -29.37 18.72
C CYS A 795 14.97 -29.28 19.61
N LEU A 796 15.95 -30.17 19.44
CA LEU A 796 17.21 -30.12 20.19
C LEU A 796 18.04 -28.87 19.83
N ILE A 797 18.10 -28.53 18.54
CA ILE A 797 18.75 -27.30 18.06
C ILE A 797 18.06 -26.07 18.67
N ALA A 798 16.73 -26.03 18.63
CA ALA A 798 15.94 -24.94 19.17
C ALA A 798 16.14 -24.77 20.68
N LEU A 799 16.06 -25.84 21.46
CA LEU A 799 16.34 -25.81 22.90
C LEU A 799 17.77 -25.33 23.20
N LYS A 800 18.74 -25.71 22.36
CA LYS A 800 20.12 -25.25 22.54
C LYS A 800 20.24 -23.73 22.31
N ARG A 801 19.57 -23.18 21.30
CA ARG A 801 19.52 -21.72 21.02
C ARG A 801 18.82 -20.95 22.13
N LEU A 802 17.79 -21.54 22.72
CA LEU A 802 17.08 -21.02 23.90
C LEU A 802 17.93 -21.05 25.20
N GLY A 803 19.13 -21.63 25.16
CA GLY A 803 19.99 -21.78 26.33
C GLY A 803 19.50 -22.83 27.33
N TYR A 804 18.65 -23.78 26.92
CA TYR A 804 18.17 -24.84 27.80
C TYR A 804 19.32 -25.76 28.25
N ALA A 805 19.63 -25.74 29.55
CA ALA A 805 20.77 -26.46 30.10
C ALA A 805 20.64 -27.99 30.02
N GLY A 806 19.41 -28.51 29.86
CA GLY A 806 19.13 -29.95 29.82
C GLY A 806 19.43 -30.64 28.48
N VAL A 807 19.82 -29.91 27.43
CA VAL A 807 20.10 -30.51 26.09
C VAL A 807 21.10 -31.68 26.15
N PRO A 808 22.25 -31.62 26.85
CA PRO A 808 23.16 -32.75 26.95
C PRO A 808 22.51 -33.99 27.58
N THR A 809 21.64 -33.80 28.57
CA THR A 809 20.89 -34.87 29.24
C THR A 809 19.85 -35.47 28.31
N LEU A 810 19.12 -34.65 27.55
CA LEU A 810 18.16 -35.13 26.55
C LEU A 810 18.86 -35.99 25.50
N ILE A 811 19.99 -35.52 24.95
CA ILE A 811 20.80 -36.31 24.00
C ILE A 811 21.25 -37.64 24.64
N ASN A 812 21.62 -37.65 25.93
CA ASN A 812 21.92 -38.90 26.65
C ASN A 812 20.70 -39.82 26.77
N GLN A 813 19.53 -39.29 27.09
CA GLN A 813 18.30 -40.06 27.25
C GLN A 813 17.82 -40.67 25.92
N LEU A 814 17.96 -39.94 24.81
CA LEU A 814 17.67 -40.50 23.49
C LEU A 814 18.57 -41.69 23.16
N ALA A 815 19.81 -41.69 23.68
CA ALA A 815 20.75 -42.80 23.54
C ALA A 815 20.46 -43.96 24.51
N ALA A 816 19.98 -43.67 25.73
CA ALA A 816 19.76 -44.69 26.76
C ALA A 816 18.52 -45.58 26.51
N ASN A 817 17.55 -45.14 25.71
CA ASN A 817 16.34 -45.90 25.37
C ASN A 817 16.56 -47.03 24.32
N THR A 818 17.80 -47.47 24.08
CA THR A 818 18.18 -48.40 23.00
C THR A 818 18.42 -49.84 23.45
N ALA A 819 17.68 -50.34 24.46
CA ALA A 819 17.68 -51.77 24.76
C ALA A 819 16.67 -52.52 23.87
N ASN A 820 17.15 -53.14 22.80
CA ASN A 820 16.48 -54.15 21.94
C ASN A 820 15.46 -53.69 20.87
N ASN A 821 15.56 -52.47 20.32
CA ASN A 821 14.70 -52.05 19.20
C ASN A 821 15.49 -51.33 18.08
N GLY A 822 15.78 -52.04 17.00
CA GLY A 822 16.57 -51.53 15.86
C GLY A 822 16.01 -50.30 15.16
N ALA A 823 14.70 -50.03 15.29
CA ALA A 823 14.10 -48.78 14.79
C ALA A 823 14.56 -47.55 15.59
N ILE A 824 14.71 -47.68 16.92
CA ILE A 824 15.13 -46.58 17.81
C ILE A 824 16.60 -46.21 17.56
N GLU A 825 17.43 -47.19 17.23
CA GLU A 825 18.83 -46.99 16.89
C GLU A 825 19.00 -46.24 15.55
N ASN A 826 18.20 -46.60 14.55
CA ASN A 826 18.15 -45.90 13.27
C ASN A 826 17.69 -44.42 13.42
N ASP A 827 16.69 -44.17 14.26
CA ASP A 827 16.19 -42.81 14.55
C ASP A 827 17.25 -41.94 15.22
N LEU A 828 18.00 -42.50 16.18
CA LEU A 828 19.07 -41.79 16.87
C LEU A 828 20.22 -41.42 15.94
N LEU A 829 20.63 -42.35 15.07
CA LEU A 829 21.66 -42.09 14.06
C LEU A 829 21.21 -41.02 13.07
N THR A 830 19.93 -41.04 12.68
CA THR A 830 19.33 -40.01 11.84
C THR A 830 19.34 -38.64 12.51
N ILE A 831 18.95 -38.55 13.79
CA ILE A 831 19.04 -37.31 14.57
C ILE A 831 20.49 -36.80 14.59
N GLN A 832 21.45 -37.66 14.91
CA GLN A 832 22.86 -37.25 14.99
C GLN A 832 23.45 -36.84 13.64
N ALA A 833 23.01 -37.47 12.54
CA ALA A 833 23.37 -37.05 11.19
C ALA A 833 22.88 -35.62 10.90
N ILE A 834 21.61 -35.36 11.18
CA ILE A 834 20.98 -34.03 10.97
C ILE A 834 21.71 -32.97 11.79
N LEU A 835 21.94 -33.24 13.08
CA LEU A 835 22.67 -32.33 13.97
C LEU A 835 24.11 -32.04 13.51
N ALA A 836 24.73 -32.94 12.74
CA ALA A 836 26.10 -32.79 12.26
C ALA A 836 26.19 -32.12 10.88
N ASP A 837 25.22 -32.37 10.01
CA ASP A 837 25.20 -31.87 8.63
C ASP A 837 24.63 -30.46 8.52
N GLU A 838 23.55 -30.17 9.26
CA GLU A 838 22.88 -28.88 9.17
C GLU A 838 23.74 -27.73 9.69
N THR A 839 23.69 -26.60 8.98
CA THR A 839 24.34 -25.34 9.40
C THR A 839 23.90 -24.93 10.79
N ASP A 840 22.61 -25.09 11.09
CA ASP A 840 22.00 -24.74 12.37
C ASP A 840 22.44 -25.67 13.52
N GLY A 841 22.88 -26.91 13.21
CA GLY A 841 23.38 -27.89 14.18
C GLY A 841 24.72 -27.55 14.81
N ILE A 842 25.45 -26.55 14.26
CA ILE A 842 26.75 -26.09 14.78
C ILE A 842 26.69 -25.69 16.27
N VAL A 843 25.52 -25.25 16.75
CA VAL A 843 25.28 -24.82 18.14
C VAL A 843 25.46 -25.93 19.18
N ILE A 844 25.40 -27.21 18.79
CA ILE A 844 25.57 -28.38 19.68
C ILE A 844 27.04 -28.85 19.76
N GLY A 845 27.91 -28.39 18.84
CA GLY A 845 29.34 -28.69 18.81
C GLY A 845 29.67 -30.06 18.17
N ARG A 846 30.38 -30.03 17.03
CA ARG A 846 30.66 -31.22 16.20
C ARG A 846 31.50 -32.30 16.87
N SER A 847 32.47 -31.91 17.70
CA SER A 847 33.34 -32.87 18.41
C SER A 847 32.58 -33.70 19.44
N THR A 848 31.55 -33.11 20.06
CA THR A 848 30.65 -33.80 21.00
C THR A 848 29.77 -34.81 20.28
N LEU A 849 29.23 -34.44 19.11
CA LEU A 849 28.41 -35.33 18.27
C LEU A 849 29.26 -36.48 17.68
N SER A 850 30.44 -36.16 17.14
CA SER A 850 31.34 -37.13 16.52
C SER A 850 31.84 -38.18 17.51
N ARG A 851 32.27 -37.78 18.72
CA ARG A 851 32.71 -38.74 19.74
C ARG A 851 31.64 -39.79 20.05
N ARG A 852 30.39 -39.35 20.20
CA ARG A 852 29.25 -40.23 20.53
C ARG A 852 28.86 -41.14 19.37
N LEU A 853 28.83 -40.60 18.15
CA LEU A 853 28.63 -41.39 16.94
C LEU A 853 29.67 -42.51 16.82
N LEU A 854 30.93 -42.20 17.13
CA LEU A 854 32.01 -43.19 17.11
C LEU A 854 31.83 -44.26 18.17
N ASP A 855 31.39 -43.91 19.38
CA ASP A 855 31.17 -44.87 20.46
C ASP A 855 30.04 -45.86 20.12
N ILE A 856 28.92 -45.37 19.56
CA ILE A 856 27.79 -46.21 19.11
C ILE A 856 28.23 -47.13 17.97
N THR A 857 28.81 -46.58 16.91
CA THR A 857 29.18 -47.34 15.72
C THR A 857 30.29 -48.36 15.97
N ARG A 858 31.19 -48.12 16.94
CA ARG A 858 32.20 -49.10 17.36
C ARG A 858 31.61 -50.31 18.08
N SER A 859 30.40 -50.19 18.64
CA SER A 859 29.72 -51.30 19.31
C SER A 859 29.06 -52.27 18.31
N PHE A 860 28.94 -51.88 17.04
CA PHE A 860 28.29 -52.70 16.02
C PHE A 860 29.11 -53.96 15.70
N ASN A 861 28.43 -55.09 15.69
CA ASN A 861 28.94 -56.27 15.00
C ASN A 861 28.64 -56.13 13.51
N VAL A 862 29.66 -55.75 12.73
CA VAL A 862 29.56 -55.51 11.27
C VAL A 862 28.91 -56.67 10.51
N ALA A 863 29.04 -57.92 10.98
CA ALA A 863 28.46 -59.09 10.33
C ALA A 863 26.96 -59.30 10.62
N ARG A 864 26.41 -58.60 11.62
CA ARG A 864 25.04 -58.81 12.13
C ARG A 864 24.19 -57.54 12.21
N VAL A 865 24.77 -56.36 12.03
CA VAL A 865 24.04 -55.09 12.04
C VAL A 865 23.05 -55.06 10.87
N ASP A 866 21.87 -54.50 11.09
CA ASP A 866 20.87 -54.36 10.04
C ASP A 866 21.34 -53.36 8.96
N LYS A 867 20.96 -53.61 7.69
CA LYS A 867 21.30 -52.76 6.56
C LYS A 867 20.91 -51.29 6.78
N GLY A 868 19.70 -51.05 7.28
CA GLY A 868 19.18 -49.70 7.51
C GLY A 868 20.01 -48.95 8.55
N ILE A 869 20.30 -49.61 9.68
CA ILE A 869 21.12 -49.06 10.77
C ILE A 869 22.54 -48.75 10.28
N ALA A 870 23.14 -49.66 9.51
CA ALA A 870 24.48 -49.46 8.95
C ALA A 870 24.52 -48.28 7.96
N LEU A 871 23.52 -48.12 7.09
CA LEU A 871 23.43 -46.98 6.18
C LEU A 871 23.23 -45.64 6.90
N ALA A 872 22.37 -45.60 7.92
CA ALA A 872 22.15 -44.40 8.73
C ALA A 872 23.42 -44.00 9.50
N ALA A 873 24.14 -44.99 10.04
CA ALA A 873 25.42 -44.77 10.71
C ALA A 873 26.50 -44.20 9.78
N LEU A 874 26.58 -44.72 8.56
CA LEU A 874 27.48 -44.20 7.53
C LEU A 874 27.14 -42.75 7.16
N GLY A 875 25.85 -42.45 6.98
CA GLY A 875 25.37 -41.08 6.75
C GLY A 875 25.78 -40.14 7.90
N ALA A 876 25.53 -40.55 9.14
CA ALA A 876 25.84 -39.76 10.33
C ALA A 876 27.33 -39.52 10.51
N LEU A 877 28.17 -40.54 10.33
CA LEU A 877 29.64 -40.40 10.39
C LEU A 877 30.16 -39.49 9.28
N GLY A 878 29.61 -39.60 8.06
CA GLY A 878 29.95 -38.73 6.94
C GLY A 878 29.62 -37.26 7.18
N ALA A 879 28.44 -36.99 7.73
CA ALA A 879 27.96 -35.65 8.07
C ALA A 879 28.90 -34.91 9.04
N THR A 880 29.56 -35.63 9.97
CA THR A 880 30.51 -34.98 10.90
C THR A 880 31.72 -34.35 10.23
N ARG A 881 32.11 -34.85 9.04
CA ARG A 881 33.36 -34.50 8.34
C ARG A 881 34.64 -34.68 9.19
N GLU A 882 34.61 -35.57 10.17
CA GLU A 882 35.72 -35.82 11.10
C GLU A 882 36.62 -36.98 10.61
N PRO A 883 37.91 -36.74 10.30
CA PRO A 883 38.80 -37.78 9.77
C PRO A 883 38.93 -39.01 10.68
N LYS A 884 38.79 -38.84 12.00
CA LYS A 884 38.84 -39.92 12.99
C LYS A 884 37.74 -40.97 12.81
N ALA A 885 36.68 -40.66 12.07
CA ALA A 885 35.62 -41.60 11.74
C ALA A 885 35.98 -42.59 10.64
N ALA A 886 36.99 -42.30 9.81
CA ALA A 886 37.35 -43.12 8.66
C ALA A 886 37.65 -44.58 9.03
N SER A 887 38.29 -44.85 10.19
CA SER A 887 38.57 -46.22 10.64
C SER A 887 37.30 -47.02 10.94
N THR A 888 36.27 -46.37 11.47
CA THR A 888 34.99 -47.02 11.80
C THR A 888 34.15 -47.22 10.53
N VAL A 889 34.14 -46.24 9.63
CA VAL A 889 33.51 -46.35 8.30
C VAL A 889 34.15 -47.49 7.49
N ARG A 890 35.48 -47.63 7.55
CA ARG A 890 36.22 -48.74 6.93
C ARG A 890 35.78 -50.11 7.45
N ALA A 891 35.43 -50.23 8.73
CA ALA A 891 34.92 -51.48 9.27
C ALA A 891 33.57 -51.85 8.62
N LEU A 892 32.67 -50.87 8.44
CA LEU A 892 31.37 -51.06 7.77
C LEU A 892 31.49 -51.37 6.27
N ALA A 893 32.62 -51.06 5.63
CA ALA A 893 32.91 -51.50 4.26
C ALA A 893 33.08 -53.03 4.11
N GLN A 894 33.11 -53.79 5.22
CA GLN A 894 33.14 -55.27 5.23
C GLN A 894 31.73 -55.88 5.41
N HIS A 895 30.67 -55.08 5.38
CA HIS A 895 29.30 -55.54 5.58
C HIS A 895 28.83 -56.50 4.47
N SER A 896 27.89 -57.41 4.78
CA SER A 896 27.39 -58.41 3.83
C SER A 896 26.55 -57.81 2.69
N ASP A 897 25.79 -56.75 2.97
CA ASP A 897 25.00 -55.99 1.99
C ASP A 897 25.87 -55.04 1.14
N ALA A 898 25.67 -55.05 -0.17
CA ALA A 898 26.46 -54.27 -1.12
C ALA A 898 26.24 -52.75 -1.05
N SER A 899 25.02 -52.29 -0.73
CA SER A 899 24.73 -50.86 -0.64
C SER A 899 25.43 -50.22 0.55
N VAL A 900 25.55 -50.96 1.67
CA VAL A 900 26.33 -50.52 2.85
C VAL A 900 27.81 -50.38 2.48
N ARG A 901 28.37 -51.37 1.78
CA ARG A 901 29.78 -51.30 1.33
C ARG A 901 30.02 -50.15 0.37
N ALA A 902 29.12 -49.94 -0.60
CA ALA A 902 29.19 -48.84 -1.55
C ALA A 902 29.18 -47.48 -0.84
N LYS A 903 28.23 -47.28 0.09
CA LYS A 903 28.12 -46.05 0.85
C LYS A 903 29.33 -45.82 1.76
N ALA A 904 29.88 -46.87 2.36
CA ALA A 904 31.09 -46.76 3.18
C ALA A 904 32.29 -46.26 2.36
N ILE A 905 32.43 -46.73 1.12
CA ILE A 905 33.49 -46.26 0.21
C ILE A 905 33.35 -44.77 -0.12
N GLU A 906 32.13 -44.30 -0.42
CA GLU A 906 31.86 -42.87 -0.65
C GLU A 906 32.28 -42.01 0.56
N ILE A 907 31.89 -42.44 1.76
CA ILE A 907 32.16 -41.68 2.99
C ILE A 907 33.65 -41.73 3.37
N VAL A 908 34.36 -42.85 3.20
CA VAL A 908 35.82 -42.87 3.43
C VAL A 908 36.53 -41.92 2.47
N ALA A 909 36.11 -41.84 1.19
CA ALA A 909 36.70 -40.90 0.23
C ALA A 909 36.52 -39.44 0.64
N LEU A 910 35.42 -39.11 1.31
CA LEU A 910 35.13 -37.79 1.86
C LEU A 910 35.97 -37.50 3.12
N LEU A 911 36.14 -38.47 4.01
CA LEU A 911 36.77 -38.28 5.33
C LEU A 911 38.30 -38.44 5.33
N ASP A 912 38.84 -39.39 4.57
CA ASP A 912 40.27 -39.72 4.53
C ASP A 912 40.68 -40.29 3.16
N LYS A 913 41.26 -39.42 2.33
CA LYS A 913 41.76 -39.77 1.00
C LYS A 913 42.86 -40.84 1.04
N GLY A 914 43.69 -40.89 2.09
CA GLY A 914 44.75 -41.89 2.22
C GLY A 914 44.18 -43.28 2.49
N MET A 915 43.17 -43.37 3.36
CA MET A 915 42.48 -44.61 3.64
C MET A 915 41.68 -45.12 2.44
N PHE A 916 41.01 -44.23 1.70
CA PHE A 916 40.31 -44.59 0.46
C PHE A 916 41.25 -45.25 -0.56
N LYS A 917 42.45 -44.67 -0.80
CA LYS A 917 43.46 -45.24 -1.71
C LYS A 917 43.81 -46.69 -1.38
N ASN A 918 43.91 -47.00 -0.08
CA ASN A 918 44.24 -48.35 0.38
C ASN A 918 43.10 -49.36 0.17
N MET A 919 41.85 -48.89 0.13
CA MET A 919 40.66 -49.74 -0.01
C MET A 919 40.19 -49.89 -1.45
N ALA A 920 40.41 -48.86 -2.28
CA ALA A 920 39.82 -48.75 -3.61
C ALA A 920 40.22 -49.90 -4.55
N GLY A 921 41.47 -50.40 -4.46
CA GLY A 921 41.92 -51.55 -5.24
C GLY A 921 41.18 -52.86 -4.92
N THR A 922 40.77 -53.05 -3.66
CA THR A 922 39.96 -54.21 -3.24
C THR A 922 38.49 -54.01 -3.60
N ALA A 923 37.96 -52.80 -3.42
CA ALA A 923 36.56 -52.47 -3.72
C ALA A 923 36.23 -52.54 -5.23
N LEU A 924 37.20 -52.26 -6.11
CA LEU A 924 37.05 -52.49 -7.56
C LEU A 924 36.90 -53.97 -7.94
N ARG A 925 37.26 -54.89 -7.05
CA ARG A 925 37.11 -56.34 -7.23
C ARG A 925 35.92 -56.90 -6.44
N ASP A 926 35.08 -56.04 -5.87
CA ASP A 926 33.87 -56.46 -5.17
C ASP A 926 32.93 -57.17 -6.17
N PRO A 927 32.27 -58.29 -5.76
CA PRO A 927 31.33 -58.99 -6.62
C PRO A 927 30.15 -58.12 -7.05
N SER A 928 29.76 -57.11 -6.27
CA SER A 928 28.67 -56.18 -6.61
C SER A 928 29.11 -55.06 -7.55
N LEU A 929 28.35 -54.86 -8.63
CA LEU A 929 28.54 -53.73 -9.55
C LEU A 929 28.38 -52.36 -8.86
N GLU A 930 27.44 -52.25 -7.91
CA GLU A 930 27.16 -51.01 -7.16
C GLU A 930 28.41 -50.49 -6.43
N VAL A 931 29.14 -51.39 -5.77
CA VAL A 931 30.38 -51.07 -5.04
C VAL A 931 31.49 -50.64 -5.99
N ARG A 932 31.64 -51.34 -7.13
CA ARG A 932 32.62 -50.98 -8.16
C ARG A 932 32.35 -49.58 -8.73
N VAL A 933 31.08 -49.27 -9.03
CA VAL A 933 30.66 -47.95 -9.53
C VAL A 933 30.90 -46.85 -8.50
N ALA A 934 30.46 -47.04 -7.25
CA ALA A 934 30.67 -46.07 -6.17
C ALA A 934 32.18 -45.79 -5.94
N THR A 935 33.02 -46.83 -6.05
CA THR A 935 34.49 -46.69 -5.96
C THR A 935 35.06 -45.84 -7.09
N LEU A 936 34.61 -46.04 -8.33
CA LEU A 936 35.05 -45.24 -9.48
C LEU A 936 34.58 -43.79 -9.38
N GLN A 937 33.33 -43.55 -9.00
CA GLN A 937 32.79 -42.20 -8.78
C GLN A 937 33.55 -41.47 -7.66
N SER A 938 33.81 -42.15 -6.55
CA SER A 938 34.57 -41.61 -5.42
C SER A 938 36.04 -41.33 -5.78
N ALA A 939 36.65 -42.15 -6.63
CA ALA A 939 38.00 -41.93 -7.14
C ALA A 939 38.07 -40.69 -8.04
N ALA A 940 37.08 -40.53 -8.93
CA ALA A 940 36.96 -39.33 -9.75
C ALA A 940 36.80 -38.06 -8.89
N HIS A 941 35.95 -38.11 -7.86
CA HIS A 941 35.72 -36.97 -6.97
C HIS A 941 36.93 -36.64 -6.07
N SER A 942 37.68 -37.67 -5.63
CA SER A 942 38.84 -37.50 -4.74
C SER A 942 40.16 -37.24 -5.49
N GLY A 943 40.17 -37.34 -6.83
CA GLY A 943 41.36 -37.18 -7.68
C GLY A 943 42.30 -38.39 -7.64
N HIS A 944 41.79 -39.59 -7.37
CA HIS A 944 42.59 -40.82 -7.33
C HIS A 944 42.60 -41.53 -8.68
N THR A 945 43.81 -41.86 -9.18
CA THR A 945 44.02 -42.61 -10.41
C THR A 945 44.37 -44.07 -10.13
N PHE A 946 43.79 -44.99 -10.90
CA PHE A 946 44.13 -46.41 -10.83
C PHE A 946 45.17 -46.81 -11.88
N PRO A 947 46.06 -47.77 -11.59
CA PRO A 947 46.92 -48.35 -12.62
C PRO A 947 46.08 -49.16 -13.63
N ALA A 948 46.47 -49.13 -14.92
CA ALA A 948 45.68 -49.65 -16.05
C ALA A 948 45.26 -51.13 -15.94
N ASN A 949 45.95 -51.91 -15.12
CA ASN A 949 45.72 -53.34 -14.86
C ASN A 949 44.75 -53.60 -13.68
N ALA A 950 44.25 -52.57 -12.99
CA ALA A 950 43.31 -52.72 -11.86
C ALA A 950 41.88 -53.11 -12.28
N LEU A 951 41.48 -52.85 -13.53
CA LEU A 951 40.13 -53.07 -14.07
C LEU A 951 39.92 -54.43 -14.75
N LYS A 952 40.72 -55.46 -14.43
CA LYS A 952 40.67 -56.78 -15.11
C LYS A 952 39.46 -57.68 -14.78
N ALA A 953 38.51 -57.23 -13.97
CA ALA A 953 37.22 -57.94 -13.80
C ALA A 953 36.20 -57.41 -14.83
N PRO A 954 35.31 -58.24 -15.41
CA PRO A 954 34.32 -57.75 -16.35
C PRO A 954 33.44 -56.70 -15.66
N LEU A 955 33.26 -55.55 -16.31
CA LEU A 955 32.37 -54.49 -15.85
C LEU A 955 30.93 -55.00 -15.79
#